data_AF-A0A958TFS6-F1
#
_entry.id   AF-A0A958TFS6-F1
#
_cell.length_a   1.000
_cell.length_b   1.000
_cell.length_c   1.000
_cell.angle_alpha   90.00
_cell.angle_beta   90.00
_cell.angle_gamma   90.00
#
_symmetry.space_group_name_H-M   'P 1'
#
loop_
_entity.id
_entity.type
_entity.pdbx_description
1 polymer ?
#
loop_
_entity_poly.entity_id
_entity_poly.type
_entity_poly.pdbx_seq_one_letter_code
_entity_poly.pdbx_strand_id
1 'polypeptide(L)'
;MVFLIVGTQAYSQNLFTNPGLDQATANCTGADALRNQAPDSWVKTFTPDRSTELQRSYDATYVLNSNNSPSGGCYYGFRALGGNSEGIAQDINLVGGETYMFSFDYMISTAPSSIPCTPQLEIILNGTVVATPPPPPVEEVWTRPTVTFSVPTTGVYTFEFFAGGSCSNTWNFVDDLVVTLSCEITDIALSNVSACNDNGTSANPNDDFYTADVSVIFSNPATSGTLDLSGDGTASVPVGSLDAPTFHTFTGVTLPADGGPVLLTAAFSNDAACNYTENLGSAPAPCSFPDADLVTVKTLASADPTPAEGDTVTYTITVTNNGPDTATNVTLDDTLPTGLTPTAGNGTASQGTYLQPTWTIGTLANGASATLTLEGTVDVGQDGNTITNTTTPASTPDQNDPTTAGDDLTESVTVNGCVDTDGDGTCDSLDPDPADPCVDDGTIGDEDTSNPIWQAADCDGDGVTNGDEITDGTDPYDLCDFVLASQSVVPSAAWLAADCDGDGVTNGDEVADGTDPTDPCDFVTASQTVAPSVAWNAADCDGDGVTNGDEVADGTDPNDPCDFLTASQIVTPSAAWETLDCDGDGVTNGDEAADGTDPQDPCDFNTASQTVTPSAAWEALDCDGDGVTNGDEIADGTDPQDECNLNVASQSVAPSAAWNAADCDGDGVTNGDEVADGTDPTDPCDFVTASQTVAPSAAWNAADCDGDGVTNGDEVASGTDPQDFCDYNDILVTLPPSTAWQLADCDGDGVINGQEVVDGTDPLDPCDYTNGNQTVATTAAWDAADCDGDGVTNGDEVIDGTDPQDPCSYTDGNQTVPPTPAWDSLDCDGDGVTNGDEVTDGTDPQDPCDLIYTSQTVPPSAAWLAADCDGDGVTNGDEVTDGTDPTDPCDYMASSISVPQSAGWDVLDCDGDGVTNGDEVADGTDPQDPCDFDETSQTVTPSTTWDLLDCDGDGTPNGTDPDPNDPCVDDGTTGDEDTSNTVWQMADCDGDGEDNGTETTNGTDPYDPCSVSIATIPDPSDPNYTVWAAADCDGDGEDNGTEATNGTDPFDPCDVTVATIPSPAGAYYSVWAAADCDGDGVTNGDEVIDGTDPFDPCDYNPASQVITNVTTAWEALDCDGDGVTNGDEVIDGTDPQNPCDYMASSVSGPQSAAWEDLDCDGDGVTNGDEVADGTDPLDECDLNVASQTVPPSAAW
;
A
#
# COMPACT_ATOMS: atom_id res chain seq x y z
N MET A 1 -7.67 10.97 7.45
CA MET A 1 -8.18 10.68 6.10
C MET A 1 -8.99 11.88 5.63
N VAL A 2 -8.94 12.25 4.35
CA VAL A 2 -9.63 13.45 3.82
C VAL A 2 -10.90 13.01 3.09
N PHE A 3 -12.01 13.73 3.33
CA PHE A 3 -13.06 13.88 2.33
C PHE A 3 -13.49 15.35 2.24
N LEU A 4 -12.87 16.06 1.30
CA LEU A 4 -13.53 17.19 0.66
C LEU A 4 -14.66 16.61 -0.18
N ILE A 5 -15.90 17.04 0.04
CA ILE A 5 -16.98 16.90 -0.94
C ILE A 5 -17.57 18.28 -1.14
N VAL A 6 -17.06 18.98 -2.15
CA VAL A 6 -17.75 20.12 -2.76
C VAL A 6 -18.83 19.51 -3.64
N GLY A 7 -20.10 19.61 -3.22
CA GLY A 7 -21.21 18.96 -3.90
C GLY A 7 -22.54 19.60 -3.56
N THR A 8 -23.22 20.15 -4.56
CA THR A 8 -24.51 20.82 -4.47
C THR A 8 -25.65 19.82 -4.32
N GLN A 9 -26.02 19.48 -3.08
CA GLN A 9 -27.29 18.84 -2.75
C GLN A 9 -27.86 19.41 -1.44
N ALA A 10 -29.18 19.63 -1.41
CA ALA A 10 -29.87 20.14 -0.24
C ALA A 10 -29.94 19.07 0.89
N TYR A 11 -29.02 19.16 1.85
CA TYR A 11 -28.92 18.23 2.98
C TYR A 11 -30.08 18.39 3.98
N SER A 12 -31.20 17.70 3.74
CA SER A 12 -32.21 17.44 4.78
C SER A 12 -31.72 16.40 5.78
N GLN A 13 -30.82 16.79 6.70
CA GLN A 13 -30.40 15.92 7.78
C GLN A 13 -31.54 15.79 8.81
N ASN A 14 -31.97 14.57 9.08
CA ASN A 14 -32.87 14.26 10.18
C ASN A 14 -32.04 14.08 11.46
N LEU A 15 -31.87 15.17 12.20
CA LEU A 15 -30.87 15.24 13.27
C LEU A 15 -31.20 14.40 14.50
N PHE A 16 -32.40 13.84 14.61
CA PHE A 16 -32.79 12.96 15.72
C PHE A 16 -32.67 11.45 15.44
N THR A 17 -32.47 11.03 14.19
CA THR A 17 -32.38 9.59 13.87
C THR A 17 -30.98 9.03 14.09
N ASN A 18 -30.88 7.92 14.81
CA ASN A 18 -29.68 7.08 14.83
C ASN A 18 -29.71 6.19 13.57
N PRO A 19 -28.73 6.31 12.63
CA PRO A 19 -28.75 5.54 11.37
C PRO A 19 -28.73 4.02 11.55
N GLY A 20 -28.31 3.51 12.71
CA GLY A 20 -28.24 2.08 13.01
C GLY A 20 -29.55 1.40 13.43
N LEU A 21 -30.66 2.15 13.63
CA LEU A 21 -31.89 1.62 14.23
C LEU A 21 -33.17 1.71 13.38
N ASP A 22 -33.14 2.34 12.20
CA ASP A 22 -34.30 2.35 11.29
C ASP A 22 -34.41 1.05 10.47
N GLN A 23 -34.75 -0.03 11.17
CA GLN A 23 -35.43 -1.16 10.55
C GLN A 23 -36.85 -1.26 11.10
N ALA A 24 -37.82 -1.58 10.25
CA ALA A 24 -39.25 -1.69 10.55
C ALA A 24 -39.64 -2.85 11.52
N THR A 25 -38.69 -3.33 12.33
CA THR A 25 -38.85 -4.31 13.41
C THR A 25 -38.23 -3.85 14.74
N ALA A 26 -37.56 -2.68 14.78
CA ALA A 26 -36.99 -2.12 15.99
C ALA A 26 -38.09 -1.77 17.01
N ASN A 27 -38.18 -2.57 18.08
CA ASN A 27 -39.24 -2.47 19.06
C ASN A 27 -38.81 -1.51 20.19
N CYS A 28 -39.27 -0.25 20.19
CA CYS A 28 -38.96 0.79 21.19
C CYS A 28 -39.49 0.49 22.63
N THR A 29 -39.62 -0.77 23.04
CA THR A 29 -40.19 -1.21 24.34
C THR A 29 -39.13 -1.73 25.32
N GLY A 30 -38.18 -0.88 25.69
CA GLY A 30 -37.51 -0.94 27.02
C GLY A 30 -36.77 -2.22 27.41
N ALA A 31 -36.41 -3.10 26.47
CA ALA A 31 -35.89 -4.44 26.75
C ALA A 31 -34.45 -4.72 26.24
N ASP A 32 -33.79 -3.75 25.58
CA ASP A 32 -32.42 -3.92 25.06
C ASP A 32 -31.32 -3.51 26.06
N ALA A 33 -30.09 -3.96 25.81
CA ALA A 33 -28.92 -3.87 26.68
C ALA A 33 -28.00 -2.67 26.37
N LEU A 34 -28.13 -2.00 25.22
CA LEU A 34 -27.38 -0.80 24.82
C LEU A 34 -27.73 0.48 25.65
N ARG A 35 -28.19 0.30 26.89
CA ARG A 35 -28.98 1.26 27.69
C ARG A 35 -28.18 2.39 28.35
N ASN A 36 -26.93 2.62 27.95
CA ASN A 36 -26.07 3.63 28.61
C ASN A 36 -25.03 4.31 27.71
N GLN A 37 -25.09 4.12 26.39
CA GLN A 37 -24.34 4.93 25.42
C GLN A 37 -25.31 5.89 24.73
N ALA A 38 -25.03 7.20 24.80
CA ALA A 38 -25.77 8.18 24.03
C ALA A 38 -25.30 8.13 22.57
N PRO A 39 -26.19 8.26 21.56
CA PRO A 39 -25.74 8.46 20.19
C PRO A 39 -24.95 9.77 20.09
N ASP A 40 -23.78 9.73 19.44
CA ASP A 40 -22.64 10.67 19.58
C ASP A 40 -22.85 12.10 19.02
N SER A 41 -24.01 12.73 19.24
CA SER A 41 -24.24 14.13 18.81
C SER A 41 -25.14 14.98 19.69
N TRP A 42 -25.91 14.43 20.64
CA TRP A 42 -26.82 15.21 21.49
C TRP A 42 -26.41 15.21 22.96
N VAL A 43 -26.25 16.40 23.53
CA VAL A 43 -25.77 16.63 24.91
C VAL A 43 -26.89 17.25 25.77
N LYS A 44 -26.98 16.85 27.04
CA LYS A 44 -27.92 17.43 28.03
C LYS A 44 -27.31 18.67 28.66
N THR A 45 -28.08 19.76 28.75
CA THR A 45 -27.53 21.09 29.11
C THR A 45 -27.39 21.38 30.61
N PHE A 46 -27.88 20.52 31.51
CA PHE A 46 -27.84 20.77 32.97
C PHE A 46 -27.57 19.54 33.85
N THR A 47 -26.95 19.81 35.01
CA THR A 47 -26.72 18.92 36.16
C THR A 47 -27.19 19.63 37.46
N PRO A 48 -27.41 18.96 38.62
CA PRO A 48 -27.07 17.58 38.96
C PRO A 48 -27.83 16.52 38.18
N ASP A 49 -27.17 15.40 37.91
CA ASP A 49 -27.83 14.20 37.42
C ASP A 49 -28.81 13.62 38.46
N ARG A 50 -29.90 13.04 37.97
CA ARG A 50 -30.92 12.29 38.74
C ARG A 50 -31.28 10.96 38.09
N SER A 51 -30.35 10.36 37.34
CA SER A 51 -30.45 9.01 36.77
C SER A 51 -30.80 7.92 37.79
N THR A 52 -30.50 8.13 39.08
CA THR A 52 -30.80 7.18 40.17
C THR A 52 -32.26 7.21 40.64
N GLU A 53 -33.13 8.07 40.11
CA GLU A 53 -34.58 7.86 40.22
C GLU A 53 -34.97 6.70 39.30
N LEU A 54 -35.33 5.57 39.92
CA LEU A 54 -35.73 4.28 39.31
C LEU A 54 -37.00 4.35 38.41
N GLN A 55 -37.38 5.55 37.98
CA GLN A 55 -38.58 5.88 37.23
C GLN A 55 -38.30 6.87 36.08
N ARG A 56 -37.07 6.87 35.52
CA ARG A 56 -36.86 7.20 34.09
C ARG A 56 -37.04 5.96 33.19
N SER A 57 -38.06 5.18 33.47
CA SER A 57 -38.66 4.28 32.50
C SER A 57 -39.23 5.11 31.34
N TYR A 58 -39.10 4.60 30.10
CA TYR A 58 -40.19 4.76 29.12
C TYR A 58 -41.48 4.32 29.84
N ASP A 59 -42.40 5.23 30.13
CA ASP A 59 -43.51 4.93 31.05
C ASP A 59 -44.57 4.04 30.37
N ALA A 60 -44.32 2.74 30.45
CA ALA A 60 -45.20 1.69 29.93
C ALA A 60 -46.55 1.59 30.66
N THR A 61 -46.86 2.48 31.63
CA THR A 61 -48.22 2.63 32.16
C THR A 61 -49.09 3.59 31.34
N TYR A 62 -48.50 4.37 30.43
CA TYR A 62 -49.23 5.19 29.44
C TYR A 62 -49.45 4.48 28.09
N VAL A 63 -49.54 3.14 28.10
CA VAL A 63 -49.98 2.35 26.93
C VAL A 63 -51.51 2.50 26.77
N LEU A 64 -51.93 3.64 26.22
CA LEU A 64 -53.31 3.93 25.85
C LEU A 64 -53.40 4.47 24.42
N ASN A 65 -53.43 3.54 23.47
CA ASN A 65 -53.98 3.66 22.11
C ASN A 65 -53.67 4.93 21.29
N SER A 66 -52.95 4.73 20.17
CA SER A 66 -52.62 5.72 19.13
C SER A 66 -51.88 6.96 19.61
N ASN A 67 -50.55 6.92 19.49
CA ASN A 67 -49.81 7.75 18.52
C ASN A 67 -48.31 7.38 18.59
N ASN A 68 -47.81 6.58 17.63
CA ASN A 68 -46.37 6.61 17.32
C ASN A 68 -45.98 8.04 16.91
N SER A 69 -44.67 8.36 16.95
CA SER A 69 -44.20 9.52 16.19
C SER A 69 -44.60 9.37 14.71
N PRO A 70 -44.96 10.45 13.98
CA PRO A 70 -45.34 10.36 12.57
C PRO A 70 -44.26 9.73 11.66
N SER A 71 -42.99 9.81 12.08
CA SER A 71 -41.82 9.15 11.48
C SER A 71 -41.86 7.62 11.58
N GLY A 72 -42.53 7.07 12.61
CA GLY A 72 -42.50 5.67 13.00
C GLY A 72 -41.41 5.29 14.02
N GLY A 73 -40.44 6.18 14.29
CA GLY A 73 -39.27 5.92 15.14
C GLY A 73 -39.45 6.14 16.65
N CYS A 74 -38.35 6.02 17.40
CA CYS A 74 -38.29 6.34 18.83
C CYS A 74 -37.92 7.83 19.03
N TYR A 75 -38.73 8.56 19.80
CA TYR A 75 -38.67 10.03 19.98
C TYR A 75 -38.01 10.46 21.31
N TYR A 76 -37.55 11.73 21.40
CA TYR A 76 -36.96 12.30 22.62
C TYR A 76 -38.00 13.01 23.50
N GLY A 77 -37.81 13.00 24.82
CA GLY A 77 -38.70 13.64 25.79
C GLY A 77 -37.97 14.25 26.99
N PHE A 78 -38.34 15.48 27.38
CA PHE A 78 -37.72 16.26 28.48
C PHE A 78 -38.75 17.14 29.21
N ARG A 79 -38.48 17.50 30.47
CA ARG A 79 -39.54 17.94 31.41
C ARG A 79 -39.40 19.40 31.88
N ALA A 80 -40.51 20.14 31.82
CA ALA A 80 -40.64 21.44 32.49
C ALA A 80 -40.88 21.24 34.00
N LEU A 81 -39.89 21.59 34.82
CA LEU A 81 -39.90 21.38 36.28
C LEU A 81 -40.11 22.68 37.08
N GLY A 82 -41.10 23.48 36.66
CA GLY A 82 -41.76 24.47 37.53
C GLY A 82 -40.85 25.51 38.18
N GLY A 83 -39.81 25.94 37.48
CA GLY A 83 -38.77 26.85 37.99
C GLY A 83 -37.34 26.32 37.84
N ASN A 84 -37.18 25.02 37.58
CA ASN A 84 -35.94 24.42 37.08
C ASN A 84 -36.17 23.86 35.66
N SER A 85 -35.13 23.86 34.83
CA SER A 85 -35.21 23.61 33.38
C SER A 85 -34.39 22.39 32.94
N GLU A 86 -35.00 21.52 32.12
CA GLU A 86 -34.29 20.52 31.31
C GLU A 86 -34.31 20.94 29.83
N GLY A 87 -33.29 20.52 29.07
CA GLY A 87 -33.18 20.75 27.63
C GLY A 87 -32.11 19.86 26.98
N ILE A 88 -32.06 19.88 25.65
CA ILE A 88 -31.12 19.09 24.82
C ILE A 88 -30.44 19.99 23.78
N ALA A 89 -29.17 19.72 23.50
CA ALA A 89 -28.32 20.51 22.60
C ALA A 89 -27.57 19.65 21.59
N GLN A 90 -27.30 20.19 20.39
CA GLN A 90 -26.41 19.64 19.38
C GLN A 90 -25.71 20.79 18.62
N ASP A 91 -24.44 20.62 18.28
CA ASP A 91 -23.73 21.57 17.41
C ASP A 91 -24.02 21.29 15.93
N ILE A 92 -24.41 22.32 15.18
CA ILE A 92 -24.70 22.26 13.74
C ILE A 92 -23.89 23.32 12.96
N ASN A 93 -23.42 22.96 11.76
CA ASN A 93 -22.67 23.87 10.90
C ASN A 93 -23.63 24.61 9.95
N LEU A 94 -23.56 25.95 9.94
CA LEU A 94 -24.45 26.81 9.15
C LEU A 94 -23.66 27.88 8.38
N VAL A 95 -24.18 28.28 7.21
CA VAL A 95 -23.59 29.28 6.31
C VAL A 95 -24.18 30.66 6.61
N GLY A 96 -23.34 31.71 6.59
CA GLY A 96 -23.74 33.08 6.86
C GLY A 96 -24.24 33.82 5.63
N GLY A 97 -25.34 34.54 5.79
CA GLY A 97 -26.14 35.13 4.71
C GLY A 97 -27.47 34.40 4.53
N GLU A 98 -27.46 33.09 4.76
CA GLU A 98 -28.58 32.21 4.45
C GLU A 98 -29.73 32.28 5.45
N THR A 99 -30.92 31.93 4.96
CA THR A 99 -32.09 31.65 5.80
C THR A 99 -32.38 30.16 5.80
N TYR A 100 -32.56 29.62 6.99
CA TYR A 100 -32.79 28.19 7.23
C TYR A 100 -34.18 27.99 7.81
N MET A 101 -34.78 26.85 7.45
CA MET A 101 -36.07 26.39 7.92
C MET A 101 -35.89 25.12 8.74
N PHE A 102 -36.34 25.15 9.99
CA PHE A 102 -36.51 23.98 10.84
C PHE A 102 -37.95 23.46 10.72
N SER A 103 -38.12 22.15 10.63
CA SER A 103 -39.39 21.47 10.90
C SER A 103 -39.11 20.22 11.74
N PHE A 104 -39.92 19.99 12.76
CA PHE A 104 -39.77 18.87 13.70
C PHE A 104 -41.15 18.53 14.26
N ASP A 105 -41.40 17.25 14.56
CA ASP A 105 -42.65 16.84 15.22
C ASP A 105 -42.58 17.17 16.72
N TYR A 106 -43.63 17.81 17.23
CA TYR A 106 -43.71 18.32 18.60
C TYR A 106 -45.04 17.93 19.26
N MET A 107 -44.96 17.35 20.45
CA MET A 107 -46.10 16.93 21.25
C MET A 107 -45.87 17.29 22.73
N ILE A 108 -46.96 17.53 23.47
CA ILE A 108 -46.92 17.83 24.91
C ILE A 108 -47.91 16.97 25.70
N SER A 109 -47.54 16.66 26.93
CA SER A 109 -48.38 15.99 27.93
C SER A 109 -48.26 16.73 29.27
N THR A 110 -49.38 17.15 29.86
CA THR A 110 -49.37 17.81 31.18
C THR A 110 -50.01 16.95 32.27
N ALA A 111 -49.31 16.80 33.40
CA ALA A 111 -49.91 16.16 34.57
C ALA A 111 -51.00 17.09 35.14
N PRO A 112 -52.24 16.61 35.38
CA PRO A 112 -53.38 17.49 35.69
C PRO A 112 -53.19 18.20 37.03
N SER A 113 -52.86 19.50 36.96
CA SER A 113 -52.71 20.39 38.12
C SER A 113 -53.87 21.41 38.19
N SER A 114 -54.16 21.91 39.38
CA SER A 114 -55.31 22.79 39.64
C SER A 114 -55.05 24.28 39.34
N ILE A 115 -53.95 24.60 38.65
CA ILE A 115 -53.52 25.97 38.34
C ILE A 115 -53.35 26.09 36.82
N PRO A 116 -54.03 27.04 36.15
CA PRO A 116 -53.81 27.26 34.72
C PRO A 116 -52.41 27.83 34.48
N CYS A 117 -51.62 27.11 33.71
CA CYS A 117 -50.27 27.47 33.27
C CYS A 117 -50.21 27.52 31.73
N THR A 118 -49.06 27.85 31.17
CA THR A 118 -48.82 27.72 29.72
C THR A 118 -47.45 27.09 29.51
N PRO A 119 -47.35 25.93 28.83
CA PRO A 119 -46.09 25.34 28.45
C PRO A 119 -45.52 26.08 27.24
N GLN A 120 -44.19 26.20 27.17
CA GLN A 120 -43.50 26.96 26.14
C GLN A 120 -42.23 26.23 25.76
N LEU A 121 -42.11 25.82 24.50
CA LEU A 121 -40.83 25.39 23.94
C LEU A 121 -40.08 26.64 23.51
N GLU A 122 -38.81 26.73 23.86
CA GLU A 122 -37.89 27.74 23.32
C GLU A 122 -36.85 27.03 22.46
N ILE A 123 -36.56 27.62 21.30
CA ILE A 123 -35.50 27.19 20.38
C ILE A 123 -34.40 28.23 20.48
N ILE A 124 -33.21 27.77 20.89
CA ILE A 124 -32.06 28.60 21.21
C ILE A 124 -30.92 28.24 20.25
N LEU A 125 -30.18 29.27 19.79
CA LEU A 125 -29.02 29.12 18.92
C LEU A 125 -27.87 29.96 19.51
N ASN A 126 -26.74 29.32 19.84
CA ASN A 126 -25.61 29.94 20.56
C ASN A 126 -26.07 30.83 21.74
N GLY A 127 -26.95 30.31 22.60
CA GLY A 127 -27.48 31.01 23.78
C GLY A 127 -28.50 32.13 23.51
N THR A 128 -28.93 32.35 22.26
CA THR A 128 -29.98 33.32 21.90
C THR A 128 -31.27 32.61 21.50
N VAL A 129 -32.40 32.94 22.12
CA VAL A 129 -33.73 32.43 21.71
C VAL A 129 -34.05 32.96 20.30
N VAL A 130 -34.09 32.06 19.31
CA VAL A 130 -34.45 32.39 17.93
C VAL A 130 -35.94 32.20 17.65
N ALA A 131 -36.62 31.30 18.38
CA ALA A 131 -38.07 31.12 18.27
C ALA A 131 -38.68 30.54 19.55
N THR A 132 -39.99 30.76 19.73
CA THR A 132 -40.80 30.13 20.78
C THR A 132 -42.05 29.51 20.13
N PRO A 133 -42.00 28.27 19.65
CA PRO A 133 -43.15 27.60 19.05
C PRO A 133 -44.37 27.62 19.97
N PRO A 134 -45.58 27.93 19.46
CA PRO A 134 -46.79 27.78 20.27
C PRO A 134 -46.97 26.30 20.66
N PRO A 135 -47.42 26.00 21.89
CA PRO A 135 -47.71 24.63 22.28
C PRO A 135 -48.82 24.02 21.41
N PRO A 136 -48.80 22.70 21.16
CA PRO A 136 -49.86 21.98 20.46
C PRO A 136 -51.25 22.35 21.01
N PRO A 137 -52.26 22.61 20.14
CA PRO A 137 -53.58 23.07 20.57
C PRO A 137 -54.42 21.98 21.27
N VAL A 138 -53.91 20.74 21.29
CA VAL A 138 -54.44 19.56 22.00
C VAL A 138 -53.25 18.77 22.53
N GLU A 139 -53.29 18.34 23.79
CA GLU A 139 -52.27 17.47 24.40
C GLU A 139 -52.33 16.04 23.83
N GLU A 140 -51.22 15.29 23.91
CA GLU A 140 -51.06 13.92 23.35
C GLU A 140 -51.24 13.82 21.81
N VAL A 141 -51.18 14.96 21.11
CA VAL A 141 -51.26 15.05 19.64
C VAL A 141 -49.99 15.69 19.09
N TRP A 142 -49.32 14.99 18.19
CA TRP A 142 -48.19 15.53 17.42
C TRP A 142 -48.66 16.63 16.47
N THR A 143 -47.98 17.77 16.50
CA THR A 143 -48.05 18.78 15.44
C THR A 143 -46.65 19.11 14.99
N ARG A 144 -46.46 19.36 13.69
CA ARG A 144 -45.15 19.71 13.12
C ARG A 144 -45.02 21.22 12.94
N PRO A 145 -44.52 21.98 13.94
CA PRO A 145 -44.16 23.38 13.73
C PRO A 145 -43.09 23.51 12.63
N THR A 146 -43.11 24.68 11.99
CA THR A 146 -42.08 25.11 11.05
C THR A 146 -41.61 26.51 11.45
N VAL A 147 -40.30 26.71 11.50
CA VAL A 147 -39.65 27.92 12.02
C VAL A 147 -38.53 28.33 11.07
N THR A 148 -38.50 29.61 10.67
CA THR A 148 -37.40 30.17 9.87
C THR A 148 -36.56 31.17 10.66
N PHE A 149 -35.27 31.23 10.36
CA PHE A 149 -34.30 32.16 10.95
C PHE A 149 -33.14 32.37 9.99
N SER A 150 -32.47 33.53 10.07
CA SER A 150 -31.33 33.87 9.19
C SER A 150 -30.02 33.84 9.98
N VAL A 151 -28.97 33.27 9.38
CA VAL A 151 -27.64 33.10 10.00
C VAL A 151 -26.73 34.25 9.55
N PRO A 152 -26.17 35.06 10.48
CA PRO A 152 -25.45 36.27 10.10
C PRO A 152 -24.00 36.02 9.63
N THR A 153 -23.41 34.87 9.95
CA THR A 153 -21.99 34.53 9.71
C THR A 153 -21.80 33.02 9.62
N THR A 154 -20.96 32.53 8.69
CA THR A 154 -20.66 31.09 8.59
C THR A 154 -19.94 30.59 9.84
N GLY A 155 -20.38 29.48 10.41
CA GLY A 155 -19.76 28.90 11.61
C GLY A 155 -20.50 27.73 12.22
N VAL A 156 -19.99 27.26 13.35
CA VAL A 156 -20.64 26.26 14.21
C VAL A 156 -21.63 26.96 15.14
N TYR A 157 -22.83 26.40 15.27
CA TYR A 157 -23.89 26.91 16.13
C TYR A 157 -24.46 25.78 16.99
N THR A 158 -24.37 25.94 18.31
CA THR A 158 -25.08 25.08 19.27
C THR A 158 -26.57 25.37 19.16
N PHE A 159 -27.34 24.36 18.76
CA PHE A 159 -28.79 24.38 18.64
C PHE A 159 -29.42 23.68 19.83
N GLU A 160 -30.37 24.33 20.50
CA GLU A 160 -30.92 23.93 21.79
C GLU A 160 -32.45 23.94 21.79
N PHE A 161 -33.05 22.85 22.27
CA PHE A 161 -34.47 22.78 22.64
C PHE A 161 -34.62 22.88 24.16
N PHE A 162 -35.43 23.84 24.63
CA PHE A 162 -35.51 24.20 26.04
C PHE A 162 -36.96 24.24 26.55
N ALA A 163 -37.25 23.48 27.62
CA ALA A 163 -38.59 23.38 28.20
C ALA A 163 -38.89 24.55 29.17
N GLY A 164 -39.38 25.66 28.62
CA GLY A 164 -39.78 26.86 29.34
C GLY A 164 -41.26 26.90 29.75
N GLY A 165 -41.69 28.08 30.20
CA GLY A 165 -43.07 28.36 30.61
C GLY A 165 -43.33 28.20 32.11
N SER A 166 -44.59 28.34 32.51
CA SER A 166 -45.02 28.36 33.93
C SER A 166 -45.56 27.02 34.44
N CYS A 167 -45.57 25.99 33.61
CA CYS A 167 -46.07 24.67 33.98
C CYS A 167 -45.04 23.87 34.79
N SER A 168 -45.49 23.28 35.89
CA SER A 168 -44.76 22.25 36.63
C SER A 168 -45.27 20.88 36.20
N ASN A 169 -44.36 19.97 35.84
CA ASN A 169 -44.64 18.59 35.42
C ASN A 169 -45.28 18.44 34.03
N THR A 170 -44.96 19.34 33.08
CA THR A 170 -45.21 19.10 31.64
C THR A 170 -44.04 18.33 31.04
N TRP A 171 -44.34 17.33 30.20
CA TRP A 171 -43.40 16.71 29.29
C TRP A 171 -43.53 17.33 27.90
N ASN A 172 -42.40 17.59 27.26
CA ASN A 172 -42.29 18.03 25.88
C ASN A 172 -41.58 16.90 25.12
N PHE A 173 -42.14 16.49 23.99
CA PHE A 173 -41.61 15.43 23.15
C PHE A 173 -41.30 15.99 21.75
N VAL A 174 -40.13 15.65 21.22
CA VAL A 174 -39.66 16.09 19.89
C VAL A 174 -39.09 14.92 19.09
N ASP A 175 -39.29 14.96 17.79
CA ASP A 175 -38.75 14.01 16.81
C ASP A 175 -38.63 14.64 15.41
N ASP A 176 -38.03 13.93 14.46
CA ASP A 176 -37.98 14.29 13.02
C ASP A 176 -37.47 15.72 12.73
N LEU A 177 -36.40 16.16 13.42
CA LEU A 177 -35.81 17.48 13.18
C LEU A 177 -35.10 17.51 11.84
N VAL A 178 -35.78 18.08 10.85
CA VAL A 178 -35.25 18.41 9.54
C VAL A 178 -34.78 19.87 9.54
N VAL A 179 -33.51 20.08 9.23
CA VAL A 179 -32.95 21.39 8.85
C VAL A 179 -32.83 21.45 7.34
N THR A 180 -33.36 22.50 6.70
CA THR A 180 -33.18 22.77 5.27
C THR A 180 -32.94 24.26 5.02
N LEU A 181 -32.29 24.60 3.90
CA LEU A 181 -32.33 25.95 3.36
C LEU A 181 -33.79 26.31 2.97
N SER A 182 -34.21 27.54 3.24
CA SER A 182 -35.53 28.01 2.80
C SER A 182 -35.45 28.51 1.36
N CYS A 183 -35.88 27.65 0.42
CA CYS A 183 -35.95 27.91 -1.02
C CYS A 183 -34.59 28.22 -1.68
N GLU A 184 -34.19 27.39 -2.65
CA GLU A 184 -32.90 27.49 -3.33
C GLU A 184 -33.13 27.53 -4.84
N ILE A 185 -32.54 28.49 -5.56
CA ILE A 185 -32.43 28.46 -7.02
C ILE A 185 -30.98 28.09 -7.34
N THR A 186 -30.81 27.05 -8.15
CA THR A 186 -29.52 26.34 -8.33
C THR A 186 -28.91 26.49 -9.72
N ASP A 187 -29.70 26.85 -10.73
CA ASP A 187 -29.25 27.01 -12.12
C ASP A 187 -30.23 27.88 -12.91
N ILE A 188 -29.72 28.60 -13.92
CA ILE A 188 -30.48 29.28 -14.97
C ILE A 188 -29.79 28.93 -16.29
N ALA A 189 -30.54 28.43 -17.28
CA ALA A 189 -30.00 27.99 -18.55
C ALA A 189 -30.79 28.54 -19.75
N LEU A 190 -30.09 28.93 -20.82
CA LEU A 190 -30.69 29.32 -22.09
C LEU A 190 -30.81 28.11 -23.03
N SER A 191 -31.92 28.04 -23.76
CA SER A 191 -32.13 27.12 -24.88
C SER A 191 -32.96 27.78 -25.98
N ASN A 192 -33.04 27.14 -27.16
CA ASN A 192 -33.83 27.63 -28.31
C ASN A 192 -33.55 29.10 -28.71
N VAL A 193 -32.30 29.55 -28.52
CA VAL A 193 -31.81 30.91 -28.86
C VAL A 193 -32.05 31.20 -30.34
N SER A 194 -32.78 32.28 -30.63
CA SER A 194 -32.98 32.76 -32.01
C SER A 194 -31.76 33.52 -32.54
N ALA A 195 -31.71 33.73 -33.86
CA ALA A 195 -30.90 34.80 -34.42
C ALA A 195 -31.37 36.18 -33.89
N CYS A 196 -30.50 37.18 -34.01
CA CYS A 196 -30.87 38.58 -33.82
C CYS A 196 -31.99 39.00 -34.77
N ASN A 197 -32.86 39.88 -34.30
CA ASN A 197 -34.00 40.46 -34.97
C ASN A 197 -33.89 41.98 -34.85
N ASP A 198 -33.82 42.67 -35.99
CA ASP A 198 -33.67 44.13 -36.15
C ASP A 198 -34.93 44.94 -35.76
N ASN A 199 -35.98 44.25 -35.29
CA ASN A 199 -37.33 44.76 -35.05
C ASN A 199 -37.96 45.44 -36.29
N GLY A 200 -37.43 45.19 -37.49
CA GLY A 200 -37.75 45.88 -38.73
C GLY A 200 -37.27 47.34 -38.80
N THR A 201 -36.18 47.69 -38.11
CA THR A 201 -35.57 49.04 -38.12
C THR A 201 -34.17 49.02 -38.73
N SER A 202 -33.84 50.03 -39.54
CA SER A 202 -32.46 50.22 -40.03
C SER A 202 -31.67 51.10 -39.07
N ALA A 203 -30.40 50.73 -38.84
CA ALA A 203 -29.41 51.44 -38.03
C ALA A 203 -29.85 51.85 -36.60
N ASN A 204 -30.61 51.03 -35.87
CA ASN A 204 -30.90 51.25 -34.44
C ASN A 204 -30.56 50.03 -33.56
N PRO A 205 -29.27 49.81 -33.23
CA PRO A 205 -28.81 48.66 -32.42
C PRO A 205 -29.27 48.66 -30.94
N ASN A 206 -30.27 49.48 -30.59
CA ASN A 206 -30.85 49.61 -29.24
C ASN A 206 -32.24 48.96 -29.10
N ASP A 207 -32.91 48.59 -30.20
CA ASP A 207 -34.10 47.73 -30.15
C ASP A 207 -33.97 46.41 -30.93
N ASP A 208 -32.75 46.10 -31.37
CA ASP A 208 -32.32 44.77 -31.78
C ASP A 208 -32.46 43.77 -30.61
N PHE A 209 -33.11 42.63 -30.86
CA PHE A 209 -33.37 41.61 -29.84
C PHE A 209 -33.22 40.18 -30.36
N TYR A 210 -33.13 39.23 -29.44
CA TYR A 210 -33.34 37.81 -29.72
C TYR A 210 -34.32 37.21 -28.70
N THR A 211 -34.78 35.98 -28.95
CA THR A 211 -35.62 35.24 -28.00
C THR A 211 -34.96 33.92 -27.61
N ALA A 212 -35.05 33.55 -26.34
CA ALA A 212 -34.59 32.25 -25.84
C ALA A 212 -35.60 31.66 -24.84
N ASP A 213 -35.61 30.34 -24.71
CA ASP A 213 -36.30 29.64 -23.63
C ASP A 213 -35.38 29.60 -22.40
N VAL A 214 -35.81 30.20 -21.29
CA VAL A 214 -35.03 30.29 -20.04
C VAL A 214 -35.53 29.25 -19.05
N SER A 215 -34.75 28.20 -18.84
CA SER A 215 -35.00 27.20 -17.79
C SER A 215 -34.40 27.67 -16.47
N VAL A 216 -35.14 27.55 -15.38
CA VAL A 216 -34.67 27.83 -14.02
C VAL A 216 -34.86 26.56 -13.18
N ILE A 217 -33.80 26.09 -12.52
CA ILE A 217 -33.81 24.89 -11.66
C ILE A 217 -33.74 25.33 -10.20
N PHE A 218 -34.59 24.75 -9.34
CA PHE A 218 -34.76 25.14 -7.94
C PHE A 218 -35.12 23.96 -7.03
N SER A 219 -34.98 24.16 -5.72
CA SER A 219 -35.45 23.24 -4.68
C SER A 219 -36.30 23.99 -3.64
N ASN A 220 -37.25 23.29 -3.02
CA ASN A 220 -38.15 23.82 -1.99
C ASN A 220 -38.81 25.19 -2.35
N PRO A 221 -39.43 25.35 -3.53
CA PRO A 221 -39.98 26.63 -3.98
C PRO A 221 -41.04 27.18 -3.02
N ALA A 222 -41.03 28.51 -2.83
CA ALA A 222 -41.92 29.20 -1.91
C ALA A 222 -43.40 28.83 -2.14
N THR A 223 -44.14 28.41 -1.11
CA THR A 223 -45.46 27.74 -1.25
C THR A 223 -46.59 28.61 -1.83
N SER A 224 -46.33 29.89 -2.10
CA SER A 224 -47.21 30.82 -2.81
C SER A 224 -46.40 31.99 -3.35
N GLY A 225 -46.92 32.70 -4.35
CA GLY A 225 -46.24 33.83 -4.99
C GLY A 225 -46.02 33.57 -6.48
N THR A 226 -44.97 34.17 -7.02
CA THR A 226 -44.46 33.96 -8.38
C THR A 226 -42.98 33.60 -8.34
N LEU A 227 -42.51 32.86 -9.34
CA LEU A 227 -41.12 32.89 -9.77
C LEU A 227 -41.00 34.00 -10.81
N ASP A 228 -40.18 35.00 -10.53
CA ASP A 228 -39.95 36.16 -11.37
C ASP A 228 -38.53 36.11 -11.95
N LEU A 229 -38.41 36.40 -13.24
CA LEU A 229 -37.15 36.54 -13.97
C LEU A 229 -36.92 38.03 -14.25
N SER A 230 -35.68 38.49 -14.07
CA SER A 230 -35.26 39.88 -14.20
C SER A 230 -33.80 39.97 -14.64
N GLY A 231 -33.29 41.19 -14.86
CA GLY A 231 -32.03 41.42 -15.58
C GLY A 231 -32.33 41.77 -17.03
N ASP A 232 -31.59 41.21 -17.98
CA ASP A 232 -31.72 41.52 -19.41
C ASP A 232 -33.00 40.96 -20.05
N GLY A 233 -33.65 40.00 -19.39
CA GLY A 233 -34.94 39.45 -19.76
C GLY A 233 -35.91 39.47 -18.57
N THR A 234 -37.20 39.71 -18.84
CA THR A 234 -38.23 39.76 -17.78
C THR A 234 -39.37 38.79 -18.05
N ALA A 235 -39.66 37.92 -17.09
CA ALA A 235 -40.78 36.98 -17.11
C ALA A 235 -41.33 36.75 -15.69
N SER A 236 -42.52 36.16 -15.55
CA SER A 236 -43.11 35.84 -14.25
C SER A 236 -44.16 34.75 -14.38
N VAL A 237 -44.12 33.75 -13.48
CA VAL A 237 -45.08 32.65 -13.42
C VAL A 237 -45.57 32.45 -11.98
N PRO A 238 -46.87 32.24 -11.72
CA PRO A 238 -47.35 31.84 -10.40
C PRO A 238 -46.77 30.49 -9.98
N VAL A 239 -46.41 30.32 -8.70
CA VAL A 239 -45.88 29.05 -8.15
C VAL A 239 -46.81 27.87 -8.46
N GLY A 240 -48.13 28.08 -8.39
CA GLY A 240 -49.14 27.08 -8.77
C GLY A 240 -49.26 26.80 -10.27
N SER A 241 -48.26 27.19 -11.08
CA SER A 241 -48.20 26.99 -12.52
C SER A 241 -46.76 26.76 -13.03
N LEU A 242 -45.83 26.42 -12.14
CA LEU A 242 -44.51 25.87 -12.48
C LEU A 242 -44.67 24.50 -13.17
N ASP A 243 -43.75 24.14 -14.07
CA ASP A 243 -43.81 22.86 -14.80
C ASP A 243 -43.55 21.66 -13.88
N ALA A 244 -42.68 21.85 -12.88
CA ALA A 244 -42.30 20.86 -11.89
C ALA A 244 -42.06 21.52 -10.53
N PRO A 245 -42.06 20.76 -9.41
CA PRO A 245 -41.62 21.27 -8.11
C PRO A 245 -40.12 21.60 -8.04
N THR A 246 -39.36 21.32 -9.09
CA THR A 246 -37.90 21.52 -9.15
C THR A 246 -37.39 22.32 -10.36
N PHE A 247 -38.25 22.68 -11.32
CA PHE A 247 -37.88 23.57 -12.42
C PHE A 247 -39.09 24.23 -13.10
N HIS A 248 -38.84 25.31 -13.83
CA HIS A 248 -39.78 25.89 -14.80
C HIS A 248 -39.02 26.43 -16.01
N THR A 249 -39.63 26.40 -17.20
CA THR A 249 -39.07 27.03 -18.41
C THR A 249 -39.95 28.18 -18.90
N PHE A 250 -39.44 29.40 -18.81
CA PHE A 250 -40.02 30.57 -19.45
C PHE A 250 -39.75 30.51 -20.96
N THR A 251 -40.76 30.20 -21.77
CA THR A 251 -40.58 30.08 -23.22
C THR A 251 -40.59 31.43 -23.94
N GLY A 252 -39.65 31.65 -24.85
CA GLY A 252 -39.58 32.82 -25.72
C GLY A 252 -39.35 34.15 -24.99
N VAL A 253 -38.52 34.18 -23.95
CA VAL A 253 -38.10 35.41 -23.27
C VAL A 253 -37.31 36.28 -24.26
N THR A 254 -37.73 37.53 -24.42
CA THR A 254 -37.00 38.54 -25.21
C THR A 254 -35.79 39.06 -24.44
N LEU A 255 -34.65 39.11 -25.12
CA LEU A 255 -33.33 39.50 -24.62
C LEU A 255 -32.69 40.50 -25.61
N PRO A 256 -31.92 41.50 -25.17
CA PRO A 256 -31.24 42.45 -26.06
C PRO A 256 -30.15 41.77 -26.88
N ALA A 257 -29.98 42.17 -28.14
CA ALA A 257 -28.89 41.70 -29.01
C ALA A 257 -27.81 42.79 -29.13
N ASP A 258 -27.18 43.14 -28.01
CA ASP A 258 -26.21 44.25 -27.92
C ASP A 258 -24.73 43.80 -27.90
N GLY A 259 -24.46 42.50 -27.96
CA GLY A 259 -23.13 41.90 -27.76
C GLY A 259 -22.59 41.94 -26.32
N GLY A 260 -23.40 42.38 -25.35
CA GLY A 260 -23.08 42.43 -23.93
C GLY A 260 -23.13 41.08 -23.23
N PRO A 261 -22.76 41.00 -21.93
CA PRO A 261 -22.95 39.80 -21.12
C PRO A 261 -24.43 39.59 -20.77
N VAL A 262 -24.95 38.38 -20.89
CA VAL A 262 -26.37 38.06 -20.64
C VAL A 262 -26.57 37.75 -19.16
N LEU A 263 -26.99 38.74 -18.39
CA LEU A 263 -27.17 38.65 -16.94
C LEU A 263 -28.66 38.47 -16.58
N LEU A 264 -29.01 37.27 -16.13
CA LEU A 264 -30.37 36.95 -15.68
C LEU A 264 -30.42 36.65 -14.18
N THR A 265 -31.46 37.14 -13.52
CA THR A 265 -31.75 36.92 -12.10
C THR A 265 -33.15 36.34 -11.93
N ALA A 266 -33.23 35.12 -11.42
CA ALA A 266 -34.48 34.48 -11.04
C ALA A 266 -34.69 34.62 -9.52
N ALA A 267 -35.92 34.90 -9.08
CA ALA A 267 -36.26 35.07 -7.67
C ALA A 267 -37.71 34.67 -7.36
N PHE A 268 -37.99 34.14 -6.17
CA PHE A 268 -39.36 33.89 -5.72
C PHE A 268 -39.94 35.13 -5.00
N SER A 269 -41.02 35.71 -5.50
CA SER A 269 -41.52 37.03 -5.04
C SER A 269 -42.02 37.10 -3.59
N ASN A 270 -42.25 35.95 -2.96
CA ASN A 270 -42.61 35.84 -1.54
C ASN A 270 -41.45 35.37 -0.64
N ASP A 271 -40.28 35.05 -1.20
CA ASP A 271 -39.06 34.75 -0.45
C ASP A 271 -37.87 35.54 -1.04
N ALA A 272 -37.61 36.70 -0.46
CA ALA A 272 -36.60 37.62 -0.95
C ALA A 272 -35.14 37.15 -0.71
N ALA A 273 -34.93 36.03 0.01
CA ALA A 273 -33.62 35.37 0.07
C ALA A 273 -33.43 34.42 -1.11
N CYS A 274 -34.50 33.74 -1.55
CA CYS A 274 -34.50 32.80 -2.66
C CYS A 274 -34.38 33.48 -4.03
N ASN A 275 -33.15 33.86 -4.38
CA ASN A 275 -32.78 34.49 -5.64
C ASN A 275 -31.39 34.00 -6.13
N TYR A 276 -31.23 33.89 -7.44
CA TYR A 276 -29.96 33.49 -8.08
C TYR A 276 -29.73 34.35 -9.33
N THR A 277 -28.50 34.78 -9.55
CA THR A 277 -28.08 35.60 -10.69
C THR A 277 -26.97 34.88 -11.46
N GLU A 278 -27.15 34.69 -12.76
CA GLU A 278 -26.20 33.99 -13.63
C GLU A 278 -25.80 34.83 -14.85
N ASN A 279 -24.56 34.64 -15.31
CA ASN A 279 -24.01 35.25 -16.53
C ASN A 279 -23.87 34.19 -17.63
N LEU A 280 -24.79 34.23 -18.59
CA LEU A 280 -25.06 33.15 -19.55
C LEU A 280 -24.24 33.27 -20.84
N GLY A 281 -23.10 33.96 -20.77
CA GLY A 281 -22.22 34.26 -21.90
C GLY A 281 -22.51 35.62 -22.53
N SER A 282 -22.19 35.78 -23.81
CA SER A 282 -22.45 37.02 -24.56
C SER A 282 -23.70 36.91 -25.42
N ALA A 283 -24.46 38.00 -25.50
CA ALA A 283 -25.56 38.17 -26.44
C ALA A 283 -25.04 38.12 -27.89
N PRO A 284 -25.91 37.80 -28.87
CA PRO A 284 -25.65 38.14 -30.26
C PRO A 284 -25.31 39.63 -30.39
N ALA A 285 -24.40 39.97 -31.30
CA ALA A 285 -24.17 41.36 -31.67
C ALA A 285 -25.39 41.96 -32.41
N PRO A 286 -25.53 43.29 -32.45
CA PRO A 286 -26.57 43.95 -33.22
C PRO A 286 -26.57 43.54 -34.69
N CYS A 287 -27.76 43.50 -35.29
CA CYS A 287 -28.01 43.14 -36.68
C CYS A 287 -28.62 44.28 -37.52
N SER A 288 -28.99 45.42 -36.93
CA SER A 288 -29.39 46.62 -37.70
C SER A 288 -28.16 47.47 -38.10
N PHE A 289 -27.76 47.33 -39.37
CA PHE A 289 -26.68 48.11 -40.00
C PHE A 289 -27.22 49.37 -40.72
N PRO A 290 -26.36 50.34 -41.10
CA PRO A 290 -26.71 51.43 -42.01
C PRO A 290 -26.73 50.97 -43.47
N ASP A 291 -27.53 51.63 -44.31
CA ASP A 291 -27.72 51.28 -45.73
C ASP A 291 -26.97 52.25 -46.67
N ALA A 292 -26.21 51.69 -47.61
CA ALA A 292 -25.57 52.36 -48.75
C ALA A 292 -26.20 51.89 -50.09
N ASP A 293 -25.80 52.50 -51.20
CA ASP A 293 -26.16 52.10 -52.59
C ASP A 293 -25.03 52.65 -53.49
N LEU A 294 -24.05 51.82 -53.84
CA LEU A 294 -22.75 52.20 -54.42
C LEU A 294 -22.68 51.94 -55.93
N VAL A 295 -23.31 52.80 -56.73
CA VAL A 295 -23.32 52.68 -58.19
C VAL A 295 -21.97 53.05 -58.82
N THR A 296 -21.45 52.15 -59.66
CA THR A 296 -20.11 52.18 -60.27
C THR A 296 -20.19 52.20 -61.81
N VAL A 297 -19.71 53.27 -62.46
CA VAL A 297 -19.84 53.49 -63.91
C VAL A 297 -18.49 53.79 -64.58
N LYS A 298 -18.10 52.98 -65.57
CA LYS A 298 -16.93 53.18 -66.45
C LYS A 298 -17.34 53.81 -67.79
N THR A 299 -16.47 54.63 -68.38
CA THR A 299 -16.66 55.29 -69.69
C THR A 299 -15.33 55.56 -70.42
N LEU A 300 -15.35 55.65 -71.75
CA LEU A 300 -14.24 56.15 -72.57
C LEU A 300 -14.16 57.68 -72.51
N ALA A 301 -13.06 58.21 -71.97
CA ALA A 301 -12.82 59.64 -71.83
C ALA A 301 -12.05 60.26 -73.01
N SER A 302 -11.22 59.48 -73.73
CA SER A 302 -10.53 59.95 -74.95
C SER A 302 -11.49 60.18 -76.13
N ALA A 303 -12.65 59.51 -76.13
CA ALA A 303 -13.74 59.61 -77.10
C ALA A 303 -13.41 59.25 -78.57
N ASP A 304 -12.20 58.75 -78.86
CA ASP A 304 -11.88 58.08 -80.13
C ASP A 304 -11.94 56.55 -79.95
N PRO A 305 -12.87 55.84 -80.62
CA PRO A 305 -12.91 54.39 -80.63
C PRO A 305 -11.91 53.76 -81.64
N THR A 306 -11.15 54.58 -82.38
CA THR A 306 -10.27 54.16 -83.48
C THR A 306 -8.88 54.85 -83.45
N PRO A 307 -8.12 54.76 -82.34
CA PRO A 307 -6.75 55.28 -82.19
C PRO A 307 -5.72 54.54 -83.07
N ALA A 308 -4.69 55.24 -83.57
CA ALA A 308 -3.53 54.62 -84.22
C ALA A 308 -2.54 54.02 -83.18
N GLU A 309 -1.47 53.35 -83.64
CA GLU A 309 -0.37 52.95 -82.77
C GLU A 309 0.31 54.20 -82.19
N GLY A 310 0.59 54.19 -80.89
CA GLY A 310 1.08 55.35 -80.15
C GLY A 310 0.02 56.40 -79.72
N ASP A 311 -1.23 56.34 -80.20
CA ASP A 311 -2.29 57.25 -79.73
C ASP A 311 -2.70 56.91 -78.26
N THR A 312 -3.16 57.92 -77.52
CA THR A 312 -3.52 57.78 -76.10
C THR A 312 -5.01 57.47 -75.88
N VAL A 313 -5.28 56.44 -75.08
CA VAL A 313 -6.62 55.97 -74.69
C VAL A 313 -6.81 56.22 -73.20
N THR A 314 -7.89 56.91 -72.84
CA THR A 314 -8.20 57.31 -71.46
C THR A 314 -9.58 56.77 -71.07
N TYR A 315 -9.66 56.06 -69.94
CA TYR A 315 -10.89 55.60 -69.30
C TYR A 315 -11.20 56.43 -68.04
N THR A 316 -12.47 56.50 -67.64
CA THR A 316 -12.85 57.07 -66.33
C THR A 316 -13.94 56.23 -65.67
N ILE A 317 -13.70 55.89 -64.41
CA ILE A 317 -14.60 55.18 -63.49
C ILE A 317 -15.18 56.20 -62.51
N THR A 318 -16.47 56.10 -62.19
CA THR A 318 -17.18 56.94 -61.21
C THR A 318 -17.93 56.05 -60.22
N VAL A 319 -17.73 56.26 -58.92
CA VAL A 319 -18.49 55.59 -57.85
C VAL A 319 -19.35 56.62 -57.14
N THR A 320 -20.63 56.33 -56.91
CA THR A 320 -21.60 57.23 -56.26
C THR A 320 -22.38 56.50 -55.17
N ASN A 321 -22.45 57.07 -53.97
CA ASN A 321 -23.34 56.57 -52.92
C ASN A 321 -24.72 57.24 -53.03
N ASN A 322 -25.74 56.51 -53.50
CA ASN A 322 -27.14 56.97 -53.53
C ASN A 322 -27.92 56.63 -52.24
N GLY A 323 -27.31 55.87 -51.32
CA GLY A 323 -27.96 55.30 -50.15
C GLY A 323 -28.35 56.36 -49.12
N PRO A 324 -29.25 56.03 -48.17
CA PRO A 324 -29.66 56.96 -47.12
C PRO A 324 -28.48 57.40 -46.24
N ASP A 325 -27.55 56.50 -45.92
CA ASP A 325 -26.47 56.73 -44.97
C ASP A 325 -25.12 57.02 -45.67
N THR A 326 -24.09 57.23 -44.85
CA THR A 326 -22.71 57.45 -45.33
C THR A 326 -21.98 56.12 -45.40
N ALA A 327 -21.49 55.77 -46.58
CA ALA A 327 -20.61 54.62 -46.75
C ALA A 327 -19.19 54.97 -46.28
N THR A 328 -18.56 54.06 -45.55
CA THR A 328 -17.15 54.11 -45.12
C THR A 328 -16.37 52.96 -45.76
N ASN A 329 -15.03 53.06 -45.68
CA ASN A 329 -14.09 52.02 -46.13
C ASN A 329 -14.30 51.53 -47.58
N VAL A 330 -14.83 52.37 -48.46
CA VAL A 330 -15.23 52.00 -49.83
C VAL A 330 -14.02 51.70 -50.71
N THR A 331 -14.07 50.57 -51.44
CA THR A 331 -13.01 50.09 -52.35
C THR A 331 -13.55 49.47 -53.65
N LEU A 332 -12.76 49.51 -54.74
CA LEU A 332 -12.91 48.69 -55.95
C LEU A 332 -11.55 48.33 -56.56
N ASP A 333 -11.51 47.38 -57.51
CA ASP A 333 -10.31 47.00 -58.27
C ASP A 333 -10.45 47.25 -59.79
N ASP A 334 -9.37 47.73 -60.43
CA ASP A 334 -9.25 47.88 -61.90
C ASP A 334 -7.79 47.77 -62.38
N THR A 335 -7.58 47.43 -63.65
CA THR A 335 -6.26 47.40 -64.30
C THR A 335 -6.39 47.68 -65.81
N LEU A 336 -5.42 48.43 -66.36
CA LEU A 336 -5.32 48.63 -67.80
C LEU A 336 -5.06 47.29 -68.54
N PRO A 337 -5.76 47.03 -69.66
CA PRO A 337 -5.57 45.81 -70.44
C PRO A 337 -4.28 45.84 -71.26
N THR A 338 -3.79 44.64 -71.60
CA THR A 338 -2.69 44.44 -72.57
C THR A 338 -3.05 45.06 -73.93
N GLY A 339 -2.08 45.70 -74.59
CA GLY A 339 -2.30 46.56 -75.75
C GLY A 339 -2.32 48.06 -75.41
N LEU A 340 -2.23 48.41 -74.12
CA LEU A 340 -2.06 49.79 -73.63
C LEU A 340 -0.93 49.90 -72.60
N THR A 341 0.18 50.54 -72.96
CA THR A 341 1.24 50.94 -72.02
C THR A 341 0.80 52.14 -71.15
N PRO A 342 0.82 52.07 -69.81
CA PRO A 342 0.31 53.14 -68.93
C PRO A 342 1.06 54.48 -69.07
N THR A 343 0.32 55.60 -69.13
CA THR A 343 0.92 56.96 -69.13
C THR A 343 1.16 57.48 -67.70
N ALA A 344 1.85 58.62 -67.59
CA ALA A 344 1.95 59.38 -66.35
C ALA A 344 0.61 60.01 -65.86
N GLY A 345 -0.48 59.88 -66.63
CA GLY A 345 -1.85 60.23 -66.21
C GLY A 345 -2.60 59.07 -65.54
N ASN A 346 -2.10 57.84 -65.65
CA ASN A 346 -2.74 56.64 -65.10
C ASN A 346 -2.88 56.69 -63.57
N GLY A 347 -4.00 56.17 -63.05
CA GLY A 347 -4.25 56.08 -61.61
C GLY A 347 -4.70 57.39 -60.94
N THR A 348 -5.09 58.41 -61.71
CA THR A 348 -5.48 59.71 -61.17
C THR A 348 -6.87 59.64 -60.51
N ALA A 349 -6.89 59.58 -59.17
CA ALA A 349 -8.12 59.58 -58.37
C ALA A 349 -8.51 60.99 -57.87
N SER A 350 -9.81 61.32 -57.86
CA SER A 350 -10.32 62.57 -57.27
C SER A 350 -10.57 62.49 -55.76
N GLN A 351 -10.64 61.27 -55.21
CA GLN A 351 -10.68 60.98 -53.78
C GLN A 351 -9.95 59.65 -53.52
N GLY A 352 -9.32 59.54 -52.35
CA GLY A 352 -8.69 58.29 -51.92
C GLY A 352 -7.29 58.09 -52.50
N THR A 353 -6.90 56.85 -52.74
CA THR A 353 -5.61 56.49 -53.36
C THR A 353 -5.79 55.24 -54.21
N TYR A 354 -5.27 55.26 -55.45
CA TYR A 354 -5.15 54.09 -56.30
C TYR A 354 -3.75 53.52 -56.20
N LEU A 355 -3.65 52.23 -55.90
CA LEU A 355 -2.42 51.45 -55.92
C LEU A 355 -2.78 50.14 -56.63
N GLN A 356 -2.44 50.04 -57.92
CA GLN A 356 -2.94 49.00 -58.83
C GLN A 356 -2.88 47.58 -58.22
N PRO A 357 -3.98 46.80 -58.25
CA PRO A 357 -5.27 47.10 -58.90
C PRO A 357 -6.24 47.95 -58.07
N THR A 358 -5.99 48.16 -56.78
CA THR A 358 -7.01 48.61 -55.83
C THR A 358 -7.12 50.14 -55.73
N TRP A 359 -8.35 50.64 -55.79
CA TRP A 359 -8.72 52.01 -55.44
C TRP A 359 -9.37 52.06 -54.05
N THR A 360 -8.68 52.62 -53.07
CA THR A 360 -9.23 52.89 -51.74
C THR A 360 -9.84 54.28 -51.70
N ILE A 361 -11.17 54.37 -51.76
CA ILE A 361 -11.94 55.63 -51.80
C ILE A 361 -12.18 56.18 -50.39
N GLY A 362 -12.39 55.30 -49.41
CA GLY A 362 -12.67 55.67 -48.02
C GLY A 362 -14.14 56.04 -47.81
N THR A 363 -14.45 57.29 -47.48
CA THR A 363 -15.80 57.72 -47.06
C THR A 363 -16.59 58.39 -48.18
N LEU A 364 -17.77 57.86 -48.54
CA LEU A 364 -18.73 58.48 -49.46
C LEU A 364 -20.04 58.78 -48.73
N ALA A 365 -20.30 60.07 -48.46
CA ALA A 365 -21.58 60.52 -47.94
C ALA A 365 -22.72 60.32 -48.97
N ASN A 366 -23.96 60.23 -48.49
CA ASN A 366 -25.17 60.23 -49.31
C ASN A 366 -25.12 61.37 -50.37
N GLY A 367 -25.26 60.98 -51.65
CA GLY A 367 -25.23 61.88 -52.80
C GLY A 367 -23.83 62.36 -53.22
N ALA A 368 -22.75 61.79 -52.66
CA ALA A 368 -21.37 62.07 -53.07
C ALA A 368 -20.88 61.04 -54.09
N SER A 369 -20.01 61.50 -55.00
CA SER A 369 -19.32 60.68 -55.98
C SER A 369 -17.81 60.91 -55.94
N ALA A 370 -17.05 59.86 -56.22
CA ALA A 370 -15.61 59.89 -56.48
C ALA A 370 -15.33 59.37 -57.91
N THR A 371 -14.14 59.68 -58.45
CA THR A 371 -13.73 59.24 -59.79
C THR A 371 -12.27 58.77 -59.82
N LEU A 372 -11.97 57.82 -60.71
CA LEU A 372 -10.64 57.33 -61.04
C LEU A 372 -10.44 57.37 -62.57
N THR A 373 -9.34 57.96 -63.02
CA THR A 373 -8.93 58.02 -64.42
C THR A 373 -7.74 57.08 -64.66
N LEU A 374 -7.82 56.30 -65.73
CA LEU A 374 -6.79 55.35 -66.15
C LEU A 374 -6.44 55.63 -67.61
N GLU A 375 -5.16 55.56 -67.97
CA GLU A 375 -4.67 56.09 -69.26
C GLU A 375 -3.45 55.33 -69.77
N GLY A 376 -3.46 54.97 -71.06
CA GLY A 376 -2.33 54.30 -71.72
C GLY A 376 -2.23 54.64 -73.20
N THR A 377 -1.04 54.50 -73.79
CA THR A 377 -0.81 54.58 -75.24
C THR A 377 -1.02 53.22 -75.89
N VAL A 378 -1.62 53.18 -77.08
CA VAL A 378 -1.75 51.96 -77.88
C VAL A 378 -0.36 51.44 -78.25
N ASP A 379 -0.10 50.18 -77.90
CA ASP A 379 1.17 49.52 -78.18
C ASP A 379 1.38 49.29 -79.69
N VAL A 380 2.63 49.11 -80.12
CA VAL A 380 2.97 48.76 -81.52
C VAL A 380 2.51 47.32 -81.84
N GLY A 381 2.10 47.06 -83.08
CA GLY A 381 1.60 45.75 -83.52
C GLY A 381 0.15 45.48 -83.09
N GLN A 382 -0.65 46.52 -82.89
CA GLN A 382 -2.07 46.45 -82.56
C GLN A 382 -3.00 46.69 -83.77
N ASP A 383 -2.46 46.81 -84.99
CA ASP A 383 -3.26 46.96 -86.22
C ASP A 383 -4.44 45.99 -86.31
N GLY A 384 -5.63 46.55 -86.55
CA GLY A 384 -6.90 45.82 -86.60
C GLY A 384 -7.42 45.19 -85.29
N ASN A 385 -6.69 45.24 -84.16
CA ASN A 385 -7.12 44.60 -82.90
C ASN A 385 -8.21 45.38 -82.15
N THR A 386 -8.85 44.74 -81.16
CA THR A 386 -9.83 45.38 -80.26
C THR A 386 -9.45 45.19 -78.80
N ILE A 387 -9.11 46.29 -78.13
CA ILE A 387 -8.72 46.31 -76.70
C ILE A 387 -9.97 46.55 -75.84
N THR A 388 -10.08 45.95 -74.65
CA THR A 388 -11.24 46.12 -73.72
C THR A 388 -10.79 46.16 -72.26
N ASN A 389 -11.30 47.11 -71.46
CA ASN A 389 -11.00 47.28 -70.02
C ASN A 389 -12.24 46.95 -69.15
N THR A 390 -12.06 46.41 -67.92
CA THR A 390 -13.13 46.01 -66.96
C THR A 390 -12.82 46.36 -65.49
N THR A 391 -13.77 46.95 -64.76
CA THR A 391 -13.70 47.26 -63.30
C THR A 391 -14.54 46.29 -62.47
N THR A 392 -14.23 46.11 -61.18
CA THR A 392 -15.22 45.60 -60.21
C THR A 392 -16.24 46.68 -59.84
N PRO A 393 -17.42 46.31 -59.30
CA PRO A 393 -18.24 47.23 -58.52
C PRO A 393 -17.49 47.72 -57.28
N ALA A 394 -17.93 48.85 -56.72
CA ALA A 394 -17.52 49.31 -55.40
C ALA A 394 -18.20 48.53 -54.28
N SER A 395 -17.53 48.43 -53.12
CA SER A 395 -18.04 47.73 -51.94
C SER A 395 -17.59 48.41 -50.64
N THR A 396 -18.34 48.15 -49.56
CA THR A 396 -18.04 48.53 -48.16
C THR A 396 -18.21 47.30 -47.26
N PRO A 397 -17.38 47.14 -46.21
CA PRO A 397 -17.51 46.06 -45.22
C PRO A 397 -18.43 46.39 -44.04
N ASP A 398 -18.81 47.66 -43.83
CA ASP A 398 -19.49 48.15 -42.62
C ASP A 398 -20.85 48.84 -42.87
N GLN A 399 -21.33 48.85 -44.11
CA GLN A 399 -22.72 49.15 -44.46
C GLN A 399 -23.27 48.06 -45.37
N ASN A 400 -24.60 47.90 -45.39
CA ASN A 400 -25.28 47.04 -46.34
C ASN A 400 -25.45 47.76 -47.69
N ASP A 401 -25.08 47.12 -48.79
CA ASP A 401 -25.49 47.55 -50.13
C ASP A 401 -26.50 46.54 -50.71
N PRO A 402 -27.79 46.89 -50.81
CA PRO A 402 -28.82 45.95 -51.22
C PRO A 402 -28.99 45.83 -52.73
N THR A 403 -28.25 46.57 -53.59
CA THR A 403 -28.62 46.70 -55.01
C THR A 403 -27.53 47.16 -55.99
N THR A 404 -27.05 46.26 -56.85
CA THR A 404 -26.15 46.55 -58.00
C THR A 404 -26.87 47.22 -59.20
N ALA A 405 -27.86 48.08 -58.94
CA ALA A 405 -28.84 48.55 -59.94
C ALA A 405 -28.47 49.90 -60.57
N GLY A 406 -27.38 49.90 -61.32
CA GLY A 406 -26.88 51.10 -62.02
C GLY A 406 -25.46 50.92 -62.56
N ASP A 407 -24.79 49.83 -62.16
CA ASP A 407 -23.41 49.54 -62.53
C ASP A 407 -23.20 49.34 -64.03
N ASP A 408 -22.12 49.91 -64.54
CA ASP A 408 -21.61 49.70 -65.90
C ASP A 408 -20.08 49.64 -65.85
N LEU A 409 -19.49 48.55 -66.36
CA LEU A 409 -18.16 48.10 -65.92
C LEU A 409 -17.11 47.98 -67.05
N THR A 410 -17.43 48.22 -68.34
CA THR A 410 -16.59 47.78 -69.50
C THR A 410 -16.52 48.75 -70.71
N GLU A 411 -15.40 48.82 -71.47
CA GLU A 411 -15.17 49.80 -72.59
C GLU A 411 -14.02 49.45 -73.63
N SER A 412 -13.98 49.92 -74.92
CA SER A 412 -13.08 49.38 -76.04
C SER A 412 -12.65 50.25 -77.33
N VAL A 413 -11.60 49.87 -78.15
CA VAL A 413 -10.89 50.66 -79.29
C VAL A 413 -10.07 49.88 -80.46
N THR A 414 -9.59 50.47 -81.64
CA THR A 414 -8.84 49.85 -82.88
C THR A 414 -7.92 50.75 -83.89
N VAL A 415 -7.01 50.25 -84.82
CA VAL A 415 -5.62 50.77 -85.34
C VAL A 415 -5.18 50.81 -86.94
N ASN A 416 -3.90 51.17 -87.46
CA ASN A 416 -3.34 51.30 -88.93
C ASN A 416 -1.72 51.52 -89.26
N GLY A 417 -1.09 51.47 -90.54
CA GLY A 417 0.43 51.53 -90.95
C GLY A 417 1.08 52.07 -92.39
N CYS A 418 2.42 51.87 -92.83
CA CYS A 418 3.23 52.56 -94.01
C CYS A 418 4.37 51.87 -94.98
N VAL A 419 5.41 52.54 -95.70
CA VAL A 419 6.30 52.12 -96.96
C VAL A 419 7.68 52.91 -97.44
N ASP A 420 8.77 52.32 -98.12
CA ASP A 420 10.18 52.87 -98.59
C ASP A 420 10.76 52.82 -100.12
N THR A 421 12.09 53.10 -100.40
CA THR A 421 12.89 53.03 -101.72
C THR A 421 14.23 52.24 -101.82
N ASP A 422 15.32 52.56 -101.10
CA ASP A 422 16.68 52.06 -101.44
C ASP A 422 17.09 50.78 -100.70
N GLY A 423 16.22 50.37 -99.77
CA GLY A 423 16.24 49.08 -99.11
C GLY A 423 16.77 49.12 -97.68
N ASP A 424 17.06 50.31 -97.13
CA ASP A 424 17.39 50.52 -95.71
C ASP A 424 16.16 50.53 -94.78
N GLY A 425 14.94 50.40 -95.32
CA GLY A 425 13.67 50.49 -94.57
C GLY A 425 13.16 51.92 -94.37
N THR A 426 14.03 52.93 -94.44
CA THR A 426 13.68 54.33 -94.20
C THR A 426 12.89 54.91 -95.37
N CYS A 427 11.70 55.43 -95.09
CA CYS A 427 10.86 56.08 -96.10
C CYS A 427 11.60 57.27 -96.79
N ASP A 428 11.64 57.34 -98.13
CA ASP A 428 12.29 58.38 -99.02
C ASP A 428 12.30 59.83 -98.52
N SER A 429 11.29 60.18 -97.72
CA SER A 429 10.99 61.53 -97.24
C SER A 429 11.63 61.87 -95.89
N LEU A 430 12.27 60.88 -95.25
CA LEU A 430 12.91 60.95 -93.94
C LEU A 430 14.40 60.62 -94.02
N ASP A 431 14.81 59.73 -94.95
CA ASP A 431 16.19 59.24 -95.06
C ASP A 431 17.24 60.34 -95.40
N PRO A 432 18.49 60.19 -94.91
CA PRO A 432 19.54 61.21 -95.03
C PRO A 432 20.42 61.12 -96.30
N ASP A 433 20.60 59.95 -96.93
CA ASP A 433 21.35 59.78 -98.20
C ASP A 433 20.78 58.60 -99.03
N PRO A 434 19.75 58.83 -99.88
CA PRO A 434 18.94 57.79 -100.56
C PRO A 434 19.65 57.00 -101.70
N ALA A 435 20.87 56.53 -101.44
CA ALA A 435 21.67 55.66 -102.30
C ALA A 435 22.80 54.92 -101.55
N ASP A 436 22.81 54.91 -100.22
CA ASP A 436 23.88 54.35 -99.37
C ASP A 436 23.26 53.42 -98.30
N PRO A 437 23.15 52.10 -98.56
CA PRO A 437 22.33 51.16 -97.77
C PRO A 437 22.88 50.85 -96.36
N CYS A 438 23.93 51.55 -95.95
CA CYS A 438 24.51 51.49 -94.61
C CYS A 438 24.25 52.79 -93.80
N VAL A 439 23.26 53.60 -94.19
CA VAL A 439 22.99 54.93 -93.61
C VAL A 439 21.49 55.17 -93.39
N ASP A 440 20.92 54.40 -92.46
CA ASP A 440 19.49 54.35 -92.12
C ASP A 440 19.04 55.41 -91.07
N ASP A 441 17.80 55.29 -90.56
CA ASP A 441 17.30 56.13 -89.45
C ASP A 441 17.54 55.57 -88.03
N GLY A 442 18.10 54.35 -87.92
CA GLY A 442 18.41 53.60 -86.71
C GLY A 442 17.46 52.43 -86.43
N THR A 443 16.83 51.87 -87.46
CA THR A 443 15.73 50.90 -87.37
C THR A 443 16.11 49.60 -88.06
N ILE A 444 16.68 48.66 -87.30
CA ILE A 444 17.07 47.34 -87.83
C ILE A 444 15.83 46.45 -88.01
N GLY A 445 15.69 45.83 -89.18
CA GLY A 445 14.72 44.78 -89.48
C GLY A 445 13.56 45.13 -90.42
N ASP A 446 13.51 46.34 -91.02
CA ASP A 446 12.54 46.70 -92.07
C ASP A 446 13.16 46.90 -93.48
N GLU A 447 14.40 46.44 -93.67
CA GLU A 447 15.18 46.49 -94.91
C GLU A 447 14.56 45.67 -96.06
N ASP A 448 14.60 46.19 -97.31
CA ASP A 448 14.31 45.37 -98.50
C ASP A 448 15.52 44.49 -98.81
N THR A 449 15.63 43.37 -98.09
CA THR A 449 16.58 42.27 -98.34
C THR A 449 16.54 41.70 -99.76
N SER A 450 15.59 42.09 -100.62
CA SER A 450 15.58 41.76 -102.06
C SER A 450 16.25 42.81 -102.96
N ASN A 451 16.72 43.92 -102.39
CA ASN A 451 17.33 45.04 -103.09
C ASN A 451 18.80 44.75 -103.48
N PRO A 452 19.15 44.80 -104.79
CA PRO A 452 20.51 44.52 -105.26
C PRO A 452 21.58 45.59 -104.94
N ILE A 453 21.21 46.69 -104.27
CA ILE A 453 22.15 47.70 -103.76
C ILE A 453 22.61 47.27 -102.36
N TRP A 454 21.66 47.05 -101.46
CA TRP A 454 21.87 46.55 -100.10
C TRP A 454 22.65 45.22 -100.08
N GLN A 455 22.24 44.22 -100.85
CA GLN A 455 22.91 42.89 -100.94
C GLN A 455 24.39 42.89 -101.36
N ALA A 456 24.96 44.03 -101.78
CA ALA A 456 26.33 44.14 -102.29
C ALA A 456 27.20 45.13 -101.48
N ALA A 457 26.73 45.52 -100.30
CA ALA A 457 27.49 46.26 -99.31
C ALA A 457 28.29 45.32 -98.38
N ASP A 458 28.96 45.94 -97.43
CA ASP A 458 29.88 45.44 -96.39
C ASP A 458 29.82 46.59 -95.37
N CYS A 459 28.80 46.57 -94.52
CA CYS A 459 28.33 47.76 -93.78
C CYS A 459 29.02 47.95 -92.42
N ASP A 460 29.43 46.86 -91.80
CA ASP A 460 30.14 46.78 -90.53
C ASP A 460 31.68 46.75 -90.71
N GLY A 461 32.16 46.18 -91.81
CA GLY A 461 33.56 46.01 -92.14
C GLY A 461 34.17 44.69 -91.69
N ASP A 462 33.41 43.60 -91.52
CA ASP A 462 33.97 42.30 -91.11
C ASP A 462 34.83 41.66 -92.22
N GLY A 463 34.34 41.62 -93.47
CA GLY A 463 34.96 40.87 -94.57
C GLY A 463 33.99 40.03 -95.44
N VAL A 464 32.75 39.80 -95.03
CA VAL A 464 31.64 39.20 -95.79
C VAL A 464 30.87 40.33 -96.54
N THR A 465 29.59 40.18 -96.85
CA THR A 465 28.74 41.17 -97.56
C THR A 465 27.26 40.86 -97.32
N ASN A 466 26.38 41.87 -97.24
CA ASN A 466 25.00 41.71 -96.73
C ASN A 466 24.18 40.59 -97.41
N GLY A 467 24.48 40.29 -98.68
CA GLY A 467 23.84 39.20 -99.44
C GLY A 467 24.41 37.79 -99.20
N ASP A 468 25.69 37.68 -98.83
CA ASP A 468 26.32 36.44 -98.40
C ASP A 468 25.98 36.13 -96.93
N GLU A 469 25.89 37.15 -96.06
CA GLU A 469 25.50 37.05 -94.64
C GLU A 469 24.05 36.58 -94.45
N ILE A 470 23.12 37.16 -95.23
CA ILE A 470 21.73 36.65 -95.35
C ILE A 470 21.67 35.23 -95.95
N THR A 471 22.77 34.70 -96.51
CA THR A 471 22.83 33.35 -97.08
C THR A 471 23.35 32.28 -96.10
N ASP A 472 24.24 32.60 -95.16
CA ASP A 472 24.69 31.69 -94.10
C ASP A 472 24.04 31.93 -92.74
N GLY A 473 23.68 33.18 -92.40
CA GLY A 473 22.70 33.52 -91.37
C GLY A 473 23.09 34.61 -90.39
N THR A 474 24.08 35.45 -90.71
CA THR A 474 24.66 36.47 -89.80
C THR A 474 24.09 37.87 -90.03
N ASP A 475 24.33 38.80 -89.09
CA ASP A 475 23.85 40.20 -89.09
C ASP A 475 24.80 41.17 -89.82
N PRO A 476 24.41 41.77 -90.97
CA PRO A 476 25.25 42.69 -91.76
C PRO A 476 25.64 44.02 -91.11
N TYR A 477 25.31 44.22 -89.83
CA TYR A 477 25.63 45.42 -89.07
C TYR A 477 26.42 45.13 -87.77
N ASP A 478 26.76 43.87 -87.47
CA ASP A 478 27.60 43.49 -86.32
C ASP A 478 28.87 42.72 -86.74
N LEU A 479 30.01 43.43 -86.70
CA LEU A 479 31.35 42.93 -87.07
C LEU A 479 31.87 41.72 -86.29
N CYS A 480 31.12 41.23 -85.30
CA CYS A 480 31.42 40.01 -84.56
C CYS A 480 30.45 38.84 -84.84
N ASP A 481 29.36 39.04 -85.59
CA ASP A 481 28.52 37.96 -86.13
C ASP A 481 28.93 37.69 -87.59
N PHE A 482 29.91 36.81 -87.80
CA PHE A 482 30.41 36.50 -89.14
C PHE A 482 30.82 35.03 -89.28
N VAL A 483 30.75 34.51 -90.50
CA VAL A 483 31.32 33.19 -90.84
C VAL A 483 32.71 33.39 -91.46
N LEU A 484 33.76 33.03 -90.73
CA LEU A 484 35.17 33.17 -91.16
C LEU A 484 35.46 32.53 -92.54
N ALA A 485 34.71 31.49 -92.92
CA ALA A 485 34.82 30.82 -94.22
C ALA A 485 34.12 31.56 -95.38
N SER A 486 33.26 32.54 -95.10
CA SER A 486 32.48 33.33 -96.07
C SER A 486 33.15 34.65 -96.43
N GLN A 487 34.12 35.13 -95.65
CA GLN A 487 34.83 36.40 -95.91
C GLN A 487 35.39 36.45 -97.35
N SER A 488 34.82 37.36 -98.15
CA SER A 488 35.01 37.46 -99.60
C SER A 488 35.62 38.78 -100.06
N VAL A 489 35.56 39.82 -99.21
CA VAL A 489 36.26 41.10 -99.38
C VAL A 489 37.52 41.17 -98.50
N VAL A 490 37.83 42.30 -97.86
CA VAL A 490 39.04 42.45 -97.03
C VAL A 490 38.64 43.07 -95.69
N PRO A 491 38.77 42.32 -94.57
CA PRO A 491 38.42 42.80 -93.24
C PRO A 491 38.96 44.19 -92.91
N SER A 492 38.13 44.96 -92.20
CA SER A 492 38.47 46.33 -91.82
C SER A 492 39.56 46.40 -90.75
N ALA A 493 40.09 47.61 -90.56
CA ALA A 493 40.95 47.93 -89.42
C ALA A 493 40.17 48.12 -88.10
N ALA A 494 38.85 47.90 -88.09
CA ALA A 494 38.05 47.77 -86.88
C ALA A 494 37.97 46.30 -86.46
N TRP A 495 37.56 45.41 -87.38
CA TRP A 495 37.55 43.95 -87.19
C TRP A 495 38.90 43.39 -86.71
N LEU A 496 40.01 43.77 -87.36
CA LEU A 496 41.37 43.38 -86.95
C LEU A 496 41.85 43.93 -85.58
N ALA A 497 41.01 44.69 -84.88
CA ALA A 497 41.26 45.21 -83.54
C ALA A 497 40.04 45.02 -82.61
N ALA A 498 39.10 44.17 -83.01
CA ALA A 498 38.05 43.63 -82.18
C ALA A 498 38.56 42.40 -81.41
N ASP A 499 37.68 41.89 -80.56
CA ASP A 499 37.83 40.81 -79.58
C ASP A 499 36.38 40.29 -79.51
N CYS A 500 36.05 39.34 -80.42
CA CYS A 500 34.68 39.15 -80.90
C CYS A 500 33.89 38.04 -80.20
N ASP A 501 34.55 36.97 -79.83
CA ASP A 501 34.05 36.01 -78.84
C ASP A 501 34.19 36.54 -77.40
N GLY A 502 35.10 37.50 -77.20
CA GLY A 502 35.37 38.14 -75.93
C GLY A 502 36.40 37.39 -75.08
N ASP A 503 37.32 36.63 -75.66
CA ASP A 503 38.37 35.89 -74.95
C ASP A 503 39.51 36.79 -74.42
N GLY A 504 39.65 38.01 -74.93
CA GLY A 504 40.71 38.95 -74.55
C GLY A 504 41.98 38.91 -75.42
N VAL A 505 42.05 38.08 -76.45
CA VAL A 505 42.98 38.20 -77.59
C VAL A 505 42.33 39.21 -78.58
N THR A 506 42.77 39.27 -79.84
CA THR A 506 42.09 40.05 -80.88
C THR A 506 42.06 39.25 -82.18
N ASN A 507 41.04 39.44 -83.01
CA ASN A 507 40.88 38.74 -84.29
C ASN A 507 42.13 38.83 -85.19
N GLY A 508 42.96 39.88 -85.01
CA GLY A 508 44.22 40.08 -85.73
C GLY A 508 45.44 39.34 -85.17
N ASP A 509 45.46 39.03 -83.87
CA ASP A 509 46.50 38.24 -83.20
C ASP A 509 46.16 36.74 -83.24
N GLU A 510 44.89 36.37 -83.07
CA GLU A 510 44.38 35.00 -83.22
C GLU A 510 44.65 34.40 -84.60
N VAL A 511 44.33 35.14 -85.67
CA VAL A 511 44.66 34.77 -87.06
C VAL A 511 46.18 34.65 -87.30
N ALA A 512 47.02 35.14 -86.37
CA ALA A 512 48.47 34.96 -86.40
C ALA A 512 48.96 33.73 -85.60
N ASP A 513 48.31 33.39 -84.48
CA ASP A 513 48.64 32.21 -83.66
C ASP A 513 47.99 30.92 -84.19
N GLY A 514 46.79 31.02 -84.78
CA GLY A 514 46.12 29.97 -85.55
C GLY A 514 44.77 29.51 -85.00
N THR A 515 44.15 30.31 -84.13
CA THR A 515 42.85 30.08 -83.46
C THR A 515 41.67 30.64 -84.27
N ASP A 516 40.43 30.40 -83.83
CA ASP A 516 39.18 30.87 -84.47
C ASP A 516 38.52 32.06 -83.71
N PRO A 517 38.48 33.28 -84.28
CA PRO A 517 37.91 34.51 -83.66
C PRO A 517 36.40 34.54 -83.40
N THR A 518 35.80 33.37 -83.22
CA THR A 518 34.39 33.14 -82.89
C THR A 518 34.20 32.03 -81.84
N ASP A 519 35.26 31.38 -81.36
CA ASP A 519 35.21 30.30 -80.36
C ASP A 519 36.04 30.68 -79.11
N PRO A 520 35.39 31.17 -78.03
CA PRO A 520 36.06 31.71 -76.84
C PRO A 520 36.90 30.68 -76.05
N CYS A 521 36.91 29.42 -76.49
CA CYS A 521 37.70 28.33 -75.91
C CYS A 521 38.82 27.81 -76.84
N ASP A 522 38.95 28.29 -78.09
CA ASP A 522 40.14 28.05 -78.92
C ASP A 522 41.08 29.26 -78.79
N PHE A 523 41.82 29.37 -77.68
CA PHE A 523 42.68 30.53 -77.42
C PHE A 523 44.09 30.18 -76.94
N VAL A 524 44.91 31.22 -76.75
CA VAL A 524 46.26 31.10 -76.17
C VAL A 524 46.38 32.06 -75.00
N THR A 525 46.40 31.54 -73.76
CA THR A 525 46.48 32.30 -72.50
C THR A 525 47.64 33.32 -72.46
N ALA A 526 48.71 33.08 -73.23
CA ALA A 526 49.86 33.98 -73.35
C ALA A 526 49.68 35.16 -74.33
N SER A 527 48.62 35.15 -75.14
CA SER A 527 48.30 36.14 -76.17
C SER A 527 47.12 37.06 -75.79
N GLN A 528 46.42 36.77 -74.68
CA GLN A 528 45.42 37.67 -74.10
C GLN A 528 46.08 39.03 -73.74
N THR A 529 45.68 40.09 -74.44
CA THR A 529 46.23 41.46 -74.27
C THR A 529 45.17 42.55 -74.16
N VAL A 530 43.91 42.22 -74.47
CA VAL A 530 42.70 42.94 -74.08
C VAL A 530 42.26 42.40 -72.69
N ALA A 531 41.11 42.83 -72.17
CA ALA A 531 40.55 42.33 -70.93
C ALA A 531 39.34 41.43 -71.27
N PRO A 532 39.35 40.13 -70.93
CA PRO A 532 38.31 39.20 -71.34
C PRO A 532 36.89 39.62 -70.91
N SER A 533 35.91 39.20 -71.68
CA SER A 533 34.50 39.56 -71.52
C SER A 533 33.85 38.93 -70.30
N VAL A 534 32.72 39.48 -69.86
CA VAL A 534 31.90 38.87 -68.79
C VAL A 534 31.21 37.57 -69.21
N ALA A 535 31.26 37.20 -70.50
CA ALA A 535 30.80 35.91 -71.00
C ALA A 535 31.92 34.86 -70.88
N TRP A 536 33.12 35.17 -71.36
CA TRP A 536 34.31 34.32 -71.21
C TRP A 536 34.63 34.03 -69.73
N ASN A 537 34.59 35.05 -68.86
CA ASN A 537 34.80 34.87 -67.41
C ASN A 537 33.71 34.02 -66.72
N ALA A 538 32.66 33.59 -67.44
CA ALA A 538 31.59 32.73 -66.94
C ALA A 538 31.40 31.48 -67.84
N ALA A 539 32.33 31.25 -68.77
CA ALA A 539 32.47 30.00 -69.49
C ALA A 539 33.33 29.01 -68.66
N ASP A 540 33.35 27.78 -69.14
CA ASP A 540 34.06 26.60 -68.63
C ASP A 540 34.57 25.92 -69.91
N CYS A 541 35.88 26.02 -70.20
CA CYS A 541 36.41 25.77 -71.55
C CYS A 541 37.02 24.38 -71.77
N ASP A 542 37.64 23.77 -70.76
CA ASP A 542 38.05 22.37 -70.81
C ASP A 542 36.99 21.39 -70.25
N GLY A 543 35.99 21.92 -69.53
CA GLY A 543 34.86 21.17 -69.03
C GLY A 543 35.08 20.59 -67.63
N ASP A 544 35.87 21.22 -66.78
CA ASP A 544 36.14 20.78 -65.40
C ASP A 544 35.06 21.22 -64.38
N GLY A 545 34.22 22.19 -64.72
CA GLY A 545 33.18 22.74 -63.84
C GLY A 545 33.58 23.96 -63.00
N VAL A 546 34.81 24.47 -63.09
CA VAL A 546 35.18 25.83 -62.64
C VAL A 546 34.80 26.81 -63.75
N THR A 547 34.88 28.14 -63.51
CA THR A 547 34.77 29.12 -64.60
C THR A 547 36.12 29.75 -64.91
N ASN A 548 36.39 30.07 -66.18
CA ASN A 548 37.65 30.68 -66.61
C ASN A 548 38.00 31.96 -65.79
N GLY A 549 37.00 32.67 -65.27
CA GLY A 549 37.18 33.86 -64.45
C GLY A 549 37.54 33.58 -62.97
N ASP A 550 37.08 32.46 -62.42
CA ASP A 550 37.47 31.97 -61.10
C ASP A 550 38.86 31.30 -61.14
N GLU A 551 39.13 30.51 -62.18
CA GLU A 551 40.46 29.92 -62.46
C GLU A 551 41.58 30.96 -62.55
N VAL A 552 41.36 32.04 -63.33
CA VAL A 552 42.33 33.15 -63.44
C VAL A 552 42.50 33.90 -62.11
N ALA A 553 41.56 33.77 -61.16
CA ALA A 553 41.69 34.32 -59.81
C ALA A 553 42.44 33.38 -58.84
N ASP A 554 42.24 32.07 -58.98
CA ASP A 554 42.87 31.03 -58.14
C ASP A 554 44.31 30.67 -58.61
N GLY A 555 44.55 30.71 -59.92
CA GLY A 555 45.86 30.62 -60.56
C GLY A 555 46.09 29.39 -61.46
N THR A 556 45.02 28.75 -61.92
CA THR A 556 45.00 27.58 -62.82
C THR A 556 44.98 27.99 -64.30
N ASP A 557 44.94 27.03 -65.25
CA ASP A 557 44.95 27.29 -66.71
C ASP A 557 43.66 26.74 -67.37
N PRO A 558 42.74 27.60 -67.89
CA PRO A 558 41.41 27.24 -68.44
C PRO A 558 41.37 26.38 -69.73
N ASN A 559 42.34 25.47 -69.88
CA ASN A 559 42.53 24.56 -71.00
C ASN A 559 43.16 23.21 -70.57
N ASP A 560 43.40 22.97 -69.27
CA ASP A 560 43.98 21.73 -68.74
C ASP A 560 43.08 21.16 -67.62
N PRO A 561 42.16 20.22 -67.92
CA PRO A 561 41.05 19.80 -67.04
C PRO A 561 41.47 19.00 -65.79
N CYS A 562 42.77 19.00 -65.46
CA CYS A 562 43.35 18.46 -64.23
C CYS A 562 44.12 19.53 -63.40
N ASP A 563 44.24 20.78 -63.86
CA ASP A 563 44.75 21.91 -63.07
C ASP A 563 43.57 22.78 -62.65
N PHE A 564 42.91 22.42 -61.54
CA PHE A 564 41.70 23.09 -61.06
C PHE A 564 41.70 23.26 -59.53
N LEU A 565 40.62 23.80 -58.95
CA LEU A 565 40.36 23.69 -57.50
C LEU A 565 38.94 23.16 -57.27
N THR A 566 38.82 22.01 -56.60
CA THR A 566 37.55 21.35 -56.26
C THR A 566 36.60 22.25 -55.45
N ALA A 567 37.14 23.23 -54.71
CA ALA A 567 36.35 24.24 -53.98
C ALA A 567 35.70 25.33 -54.87
N SER A 568 36.16 25.45 -56.12
CA SER A 568 35.72 26.46 -57.11
C SER A 568 34.85 25.84 -58.24
N GLN A 569 34.65 24.52 -58.25
CA GLN A 569 33.73 23.83 -59.17
C GLN A 569 32.27 24.20 -58.86
N ILE A 570 31.77 25.24 -59.53
CA ILE A 570 30.41 25.79 -59.35
C ILE A 570 29.49 25.57 -60.57
N VAL A 571 30.05 25.14 -61.69
CA VAL A 571 29.38 24.67 -62.90
C VAL A 571 29.29 23.13 -62.83
N THR A 572 28.56 22.50 -63.76
CA THR A 572 28.50 21.03 -63.83
C THR A 572 29.60 20.54 -64.78
N PRO A 573 30.55 19.71 -64.32
CA PRO A 573 31.64 19.21 -65.18
C PRO A 573 31.14 18.44 -66.40
N SER A 574 32.04 18.30 -67.38
CA SER A 574 31.75 17.67 -68.66
C SER A 574 31.85 16.15 -68.62
N ALA A 575 31.09 15.48 -69.49
CA ALA A 575 31.21 14.04 -69.74
C ALA A 575 32.53 13.63 -70.47
N ALA A 576 33.46 14.57 -70.63
CA ALA A 576 34.86 14.27 -70.96
C ALA A 576 35.68 14.18 -69.66
N TRP A 577 35.60 15.22 -68.82
CA TRP A 577 36.20 15.29 -67.48
C TRP A 577 35.82 14.10 -66.60
N GLU A 578 34.55 13.68 -66.61
CA GLU A 578 34.03 12.45 -65.96
C GLU A 578 34.83 11.15 -66.29
N THR A 579 35.70 11.16 -67.32
CA THR A 579 36.48 10.01 -67.78
C THR A 579 38.00 10.20 -67.76
N LEU A 580 38.50 11.29 -67.16
CA LEU A 580 39.90 11.41 -66.78
C LEU A 580 40.20 10.68 -65.45
N ASP A 581 41.48 10.63 -65.13
CA ASP A 581 42.14 10.04 -63.96
C ASP A 581 43.31 11.04 -63.73
N CYS A 582 43.07 12.04 -62.87
CA CYS A 582 43.88 13.27 -62.85
C CYS A 582 45.10 13.20 -61.92
N ASP A 583 45.00 12.54 -60.77
CA ASP A 583 46.12 12.33 -59.85
C ASP A 583 46.91 11.03 -60.13
N GLY A 584 46.30 10.08 -60.83
CA GLY A 584 46.88 8.78 -61.15
C GLY A 584 46.62 7.69 -60.12
N ASP A 585 45.54 7.74 -59.33
CA ASP A 585 45.14 6.65 -58.44
C ASP A 585 44.57 5.43 -59.22
N GLY A 586 43.81 5.65 -60.29
CA GLY A 586 43.19 4.60 -61.11
C GLY A 586 41.66 4.43 -60.98
N VAL A 587 40.96 5.28 -60.22
CA VAL A 587 39.53 5.60 -60.37
C VAL A 587 39.39 6.57 -61.57
N THR A 588 38.20 7.13 -61.82
CA THR A 588 38.02 8.26 -62.74
C THR A 588 37.25 9.38 -62.07
N ASN A 589 37.49 10.64 -62.46
CA ASN A 589 36.90 11.81 -61.81
C ASN A 589 35.36 11.73 -61.66
N GLY A 590 34.67 11.04 -62.59
CA GLY A 590 33.22 10.82 -62.54
C GLY A 590 32.75 9.67 -61.63
N ASP A 591 33.59 8.65 -61.41
CA ASP A 591 33.36 7.62 -60.39
C ASP A 591 33.70 8.17 -58.99
N GLU A 592 34.79 8.96 -58.85
CA GLU A 592 35.17 9.66 -57.62
C GLU A 592 34.09 10.64 -57.16
N ALA A 593 33.57 11.48 -58.06
CA ALA A 593 32.46 12.38 -57.76
C ALA A 593 31.14 11.65 -57.43
N ALA A 594 31.04 10.34 -57.73
CA ALA A 594 29.91 9.50 -57.36
C ALA A 594 30.09 8.83 -55.98
N ASP A 595 31.34 8.49 -55.60
CA ASP A 595 31.69 7.90 -54.30
C ASP A 595 31.92 8.96 -53.21
N GLY A 596 32.38 10.16 -53.59
CA GLY A 596 32.55 11.33 -52.74
C GLY A 596 34.00 11.72 -52.41
N THR A 597 34.96 11.33 -53.25
CA THR A 597 36.42 11.55 -53.07
C THR A 597 36.93 12.71 -53.95
N ASP A 598 38.13 13.24 -53.68
CA ASP A 598 38.71 14.43 -54.33
C ASP A 598 39.71 14.09 -55.47
N PRO A 599 39.38 14.34 -56.77
CA PRO A 599 40.20 13.97 -57.96
C PRO A 599 41.57 14.65 -58.14
N GLN A 600 42.19 15.07 -57.05
CA GLN A 600 43.53 15.66 -56.96
C GLN A 600 44.37 15.09 -55.80
N ASP A 601 43.80 14.32 -54.87
CA ASP A 601 44.53 13.71 -53.76
C ASP A 601 44.59 12.19 -53.92
N PRO A 602 45.72 11.62 -54.40
CA PRO A 602 45.84 10.19 -54.74
C PRO A 602 45.78 9.23 -53.54
N CYS A 603 45.43 9.73 -52.36
CA CYS A 603 45.11 8.94 -51.17
C CYS A 603 43.64 9.05 -50.73
N ASP A 604 42.81 9.89 -51.35
CA ASP A 604 41.35 9.94 -51.18
C ASP A 604 40.69 9.32 -52.43
N PHE A 605 40.41 8.01 -52.38
CA PHE A 605 39.88 7.25 -53.52
C PHE A 605 38.92 6.14 -53.03
N ASN A 606 38.50 5.22 -53.90
CA ASN A 606 37.77 4.02 -53.50
C ASN A 606 38.33 2.77 -54.19
N THR A 607 38.93 1.86 -53.42
CA THR A 607 39.51 0.59 -53.91
C THR A 607 38.52 -0.26 -54.72
N ALA A 608 37.20 -0.11 -54.51
CA ALA A 608 36.17 -0.81 -55.29
C ALA A 608 35.90 -0.19 -56.68
N SER A 609 36.29 1.06 -56.90
CA SER A 609 36.03 1.86 -58.11
C SER A 609 37.28 2.08 -58.98
N GLN A 610 38.44 1.55 -58.58
CA GLN A 610 39.66 1.53 -59.40
C GLN A 610 39.46 0.66 -60.66
N THR A 611 39.00 1.28 -61.75
CA THR A 611 38.73 0.62 -63.05
C THR A 611 39.76 0.94 -64.14
N VAL A 612 40.61 1.94 -63.93
CA VAL A 612 41.75 2.31 -64.77
C VAL A 612 42.97 1.51 -64.27
N THR A 613 44.20 1.96 -64.51
CA THR A 613 45.43 1.29 -64.04
C THR A 613 46.24 2.32 -63.27
N PRO A 614 46.42 2.14 -61.94
CA PRO A 614 47.11 3.09 -61.08
C PRO A 614 48.48 3.51 -61.63
N SER A 615 48.90 4.72 -61.28
CA SER A 615 50.17 5.28 -61.69
C SER A 615 51.34 4.71 -60.88
N ALA A 616 52.52 4.68 -61.50
CA ALA A 616 53.79 4.37 -60.81
C ALA A 616 54.27 5.51 -59.87
N ALA A 617 53.42 6.50 -59.58
CA ALA A 617 53.59 7.45 -58.49
C ALA A 617 52.76 6.99 -57.28
N TRP A 618 51.48 6.67 -57.51
CA TRP A 618 50.56 6.05 -56.55
C TRP A 618 51.09 4.72 -55.97
N GLU A 619 51.64 3.82 -56.82
CA GLU A 619 52.27 2.55 -56.40
C GLU A 619 53.40 2.72 -55.35
N ALA A 620 53.91 3.95 -55.15
CA ALA A 620 55.01 4.26 -54.24
C ALA A 620 54.62 5.26 -53.13
N LEU A 621 53.33 5.50 -52.91
CA LEU A 621 52.78 6.15 -51.73
C LEU A 621 52.59 5.15 -50.58
N ASP A 622 52.19 5.69 -49.44
CA ASP A 622 51.92 5.10 -48.13
C ASP A 622 50.76 5.98 -47.62
N CYS A 623 49.53 5.61 -47.97
CA CYS A 623 48.39 6.53 -48.01
C CYS A 623 47.60 6.59 -46.69
N ASP A 624 47.39 5.45 -46.05
CA ASP A 624 46.86 5.37 -44.68
C ASP A 624 47.94 5.73 -43.63
N GLY A 625 49.21 5.52 -43.97
CA GLY A 625 50.35 5.78 -43.09
C GLY A 625 50.74 4.59 -42.22
N ASP A 626 50.36 3.36 -42.57
CA ASP A 626 50.70 2.15 -41.82
C ASP A 626 52.20 1.79 -41.89
N GLY A 627 52.91 2.28 -42.91
CA GLY A 627 54.34 2.03 -43.15
C GLY A 627 54.68 0.95 -44.18
N VAL A 628 53.69 0.31 -44.81
CA VAL A 628 53.79 -0.41 -46.08
C VAL A 628 53.67 0.63 -47.22
N THR A 629 53.46 0.21 -48.46
CA THR A 629 53.22 1.10 -49.60
C THR A 629 52.18 0.48 -50.49
N ASN A 630 51.31 1.29 -51.12
CA ASN A 630 50.14 0.84 -51.88
C ASN A 630 50.47 -0.31 -52.88
N GLY A 631 51.66 -0.28 -53.51
CA GLY A 631 52.12 -1.31 -54.45
C GLY A 631 52.66 -2.61 -53.84
N ASP A 632 53.11 -2.61 -52.57
CA ASP A 632 53.48 -3.82 -51.82
C ASP A 632 52.22 -4.48 -51.23
N GLU A 633 51.25 -3.69 -50.76
CA GLU A 633 49.96 -4.12 -50.21
C GLU A 633 49.09 -4.88 -51.22
N ILE A 634 48.89 -4.28 -52.40
CA ILE A 634 48.20 -4.91 -53.55
C ILE A 634 48.92 -6.22 -53.99
N ALA A 635 50.16 -6.45 -53.55
CA ALA A 635 50.93 -7.66 -53.87
C ALA A 635 50.81 -8.80 -52.83
N ASP A 636 50.45 -8.54 -51.57
CA ASP A 636 50.20 -9.58 -50.56
C ASP A 636 48.74 -9.70 -50.11
N GLY A 637 47.94 -8.62 -50.18
CA GLY A 637 46.48 -8.64 -50.17
C GLY A 637 45.78 -7.71 -49.17
N THR A 638 46.47 -6.70 -48.66
CA THR A 638 45.94 -5.64 -47.77
C THR A 638 45.23 -4.51 -48.56
N ASP A 639 44.69 -3.49 -47.88
CA ASP A 639 43.87 -2.42 -48.50
C ASP A 639 44.45 -1.01 -48.18
N PRO A 640 45.02 -0.28 -49.16
CA PRO A 640 45.81 0.97 -48.97
C PRO A 640 45.09 2.22 -48.42
N GLN A 641 44.03 2.03 -47.63
CA GLN A 641 43.23 3.06 -46.96
C GLN A 641 42.88 2.70 -45.50
N ASP A 642 43.16 1.47 -45.06
CA ASP A 642 42.77 0.95 -43.76
C ASP A 642 44.04 0.62 -42.96
N GLU A 643 44.47 1.59 -42.14
CA GLU A 643 45.74 1.58 -41.38
C GLU A 643 45.90 0.37 -40.42
N CYS A 644 44.83 -0.42 -40.26
CA CYS A 644 44.74 -1.62 -39.43
C CYS A 644 44.62 -2.93 -40.24
N ASN A 645 44.31 -2.87 -41.53
CA ASN A 645 44.25 -4.03 -42.43
C ASN A 645 45.64 -4.30 -43.05
N LEU A 646 46.68 -4.39 -42.22
CA LEU A 646 48.07 -4.49 -42.66
C LEU A 646 48.69 -5.89 -42.53
N ASN A 647 49.88 -6.03 -43.12
CA ASN A 647 50.80 -7.12 -42.85
C ASN A 647 52.09 -6.53 -42.27
N VAL A 648 52.25 -6.63 -40.94
CA VAL A 648 53.40 -6.07 -40.19
C VAL A 648 54.76 -6.55 -40.74
N ALA A 649 54.83 -7.72 -41.39
CA ALA A 649 56.06 -8.22 -42.02
C ALA A 649 56.41 -7.56 -43.36
N SER A 650 55.50 -6.77 -43.95
CA SER A 650 55.66 -6.06 -45.22
C SER A 650 56.02 -4.57 -45.05
N GLN A 651 55.91 -4.00 -43.84
CA GLN A 651 56.28 -2.60 -43.55
C GLN A 651 57.70 -2.29 -44.09
N SER A 652 57.77 -1.37 -45.06
CA SER A 652 58.96 -1.11 -45.87
C SER A 652 59.45 0.35 -45.79
N VAL A 653 58.58 1.27 -45.36
CA VAL A 653 58.89 2.67 -45.05
C VAL A 653 58.86 2.92 -43.53
N ALA A 654 58.18 3.96 -43.02
CA ALA A 654 58.22 4.31 -41.60
C ALA A 654 56.83 4.80 -41.14
N PRO A 655 56.12 4.04 -40.29
CA PRO A 655 54.70 4.30 -39.98
C PRO A 655 54.45 5.71 -39.43
N SER A 656 53.25 6.21 -39.70
CA SER A 656 52.83 7.58 -39.40
C SER A 656 52.65 7.84 -37.90
N ALA A 657 52.60 9.11 -37.53
CA ALA A 657 52.28 9.52 -36.16
C ALA A 657 50.78 9.42 -35.82
N ALA A 658 49.93 9.02 -36.77
CA ALA A 658 48.55 8.63 -36.52
C ALA A 658 48.51 7.14 -36.13
N TRP A 659 49.01 6.27 -37.01
CA TRP A 659 49.14 4.82 -36.80
C TRP A 659 49.82 4.45 -35.47
N ASN A 660 50.94 5.09 -35.13
CA ASN A 660 51.64 4.87 -33.84
C ASN A 660 50.82 5.26 -32.59
N ALA A 661 49.64 5.87 -32.76
CA ALA A 661 48.70 6.26 -31.71
C ALA A 661 47.27 5.74 -31.97
N ALA A 662 47.11 4.88 -32.99
CA ALA A 662 45.94 4.04 -33.21
C ALA A 662 46.02 2.79 -32.31
N ASP A 663 44.95 2.00 -32.35
CA ASP A 663 44.66 0.82 -31.54
C ASP A 663 43.86 -0.09 -32.49
N CYS A 664 44.58 -0.97 -33.22
CA CYS A 664 44.12 -1.47 -34.51
C CYS A 664 43.29 -2.77 -34.46
N ASP A 665 43.63 -3.70 -33.59
CA ASP A 665 42.74 -4.82 -33.25
C ASP A 665 41.71 -4.44 -32.15
N GLY A 666 41.95 -3.32 -31.46
CA GLY A 666 41.05 -2.75 -30.48
C GLY A 666 41.24 -3.31 -29.07
N ASP A 667 42.44 -3.74 -28.69
CA ASP A 667 42.77 -4.23 -27.34
C ASP A 667 42.94 -3.12 -26.28
N GLY A 668 43.11 -1.86 -26.69
CA GLY A 668 43.34 -0.72 -25.80
C GLY A 668 44.80 -0.36 -25.49
N VAL A 669 45.79 -1.08 -26.04
CA VAL A 669 47.18 -0.62 -26.18
C VAL A 669 47.22 0.33 -27.41
N THR A 670 48.39 0.84 -27.78
CA THR A 670 48.56 1.53 -29.08
C THR A 670 49.64 0.84 -29.89
N ASN A 671 49.48 0.81 -31.22
CA ASN A 671 50.41 0.14 -32.14
C ASN A 671 51.88 0.57 -31.91
N GLY A 672 52.11 1.81 -31.45
CA GLY A 672 53.43 2.34 -31.13
C GLY A 672 54.01 1.94 -29.77
N ASP A 673 53.18 1.58 -28.79
CA ASP A 673 53.60 0.98 -27.51
C ASP A 673 53.83 -0.54 -27.66
N GLU A 674 52.98 -1.23 -28.41
CA GLU A 674 53.10 -2.65 -28.77
C GLU A 674 54.41 -2.97 -29.51
N VAL A 675 54.72 -2.20 -30.55
CA VAL A 675 56.01 -2.28 -31.28
C VAL A 675 57.21 -1.97 -30.36
N ALA A 676 56.98 -1.41 -29.16
CA ALA A 676 58.02 -1.09 -28.18
C ALA A 676 58.20 -2.13 -27.07
N ASP A 677 57.17 -2.88 -26.65
CA ASP A 677 57.31 -4.00 -25.68
C ASP A 677 57.35 -5.39 -26.34
N GLY A 678 56.62 -5.59 -27.44
CA GLY A 678 56.91 -6.61 -28.46
C GLY A 678 55.74 -7.49 -28.93
N THR A 679 54.50 -7.00 -28.82
CA THR A 679 53.26 -7.66 -29.28
C THR A 679 52.97 -7.43 -30.78
N ASP A 680 51.83 -7.91 -31.28
CA ASP A 680 51.41 -7.83 -32.69
C ASP A 680 50.12 -6.98 -32.83
N PRO A 681 50.19 -5.74 -33.39
CA PRO A 681 49.05 -4.80 -33.52
C PRO A 681 47.85 -5.23 -34.39
N THR A 682 47.69 -6.54 -34.60
CA THR A 682 46.64 -7.17 -35.38
C THR A 682 46.06 -8.44 -34.72
N ASP A 683 46.55 -8.85 -33.53
CA ASP A 683 46.06 -10.00 -32.77
C ASP A 683 45.61 -9.56 -31.37
N PRO A 684 44.29 -9.32 -31.14
CA PRO A 684 43.75 -8.69 -29.92
C PRO A 684 43.91 -9.51 -28.63
N CYS A 685 44.60 -10.65 -28.71
CA CYS A 685 44.93 -11.53 -27.60
C CYS A 685 46.45 -11.65 -27.33
N ASP A 686 47.34 -11.08 -28.16
CA ASP A 686 48.77 -10.91 -27.84
C ASP A 686 48.98 -9.48 -27.33
N PHE A 687 48.68 -9.23 -26.04
CA PHE A 687 48.75 -7.88 -25.47
C PHE A 687 49.47 -7.84 -24.11
N VAL A 688 49.59 -6.64 -23.52
CA VAL A 688 50.07 -6.46 -22.14
C VAL A 688 49.10 -5.58 -21.37
N THR A 689 48.41 -6.15 -20.37
CA THR A 689 47.41 -5.47 -19.51
C THR A 689 47.94 -4.20 -18.82
N ALA A 690 49.26 -4.06 -18.66
CA ALA A 690 49.92 -2.87 -18.12
C ALA A 690 50.25 -1.76 -19.16
N SER A 691 50.14 -2.08 -20.46
CA SER A 691 50.35 -1.18 -21.61
C SER A 691 49.02 -0.64 -22.16
N GLN A 692 47.88 -1.22 -21.78
CA GLN A 692 46.54 -0.70 -22.09
C GLN A 692 46.37 0.73 -21.54
N THR A 693 46.33 1.72 -22.43
CA THR A 693 46.22 3.15 -22.10
C THR A 693 45.09 3.88 -22.84
N VAL A 694 44.54 3.23 -23.87
CA VAL A 694 43.31 3.57 -24.58
C VAL A 694 42.14 2.76 -23.96
N ALA A 695 40.92 2.90 -24.47
CA ALA A 695 39.76 2.16 -23.98
C ALA A 695 39.43 1.02 -24.97
N PRO A 696 39.50 -0.27 -24.56
CA PRO A 696 39.35 -1.39 -25.48
C PRO A 696 38.02 -1.39 -26.24
N SER A 697 38.06 -1.96 -27.45
CA SER A 697 36.96 -2.00 -28.41
C SER A 697 35.81 -2.91 -27.99
N ALA A 698 34.61 -2.68 -28.56
CA ALA A 698 33.46 -3.57 -28.37
C ALA A 698 33.63 -4.96 -29.02
N ALA A 699 34.67 -5.18 -29.82
CA ALA A 699 35.04 -6.49 -30.36
C ALA A 699 35.91 -7.26 -29.36
N TRP A 700 36.98 -6.62 -28.84
CA TRP A 700 37.83 -7.16 -27.78
C TRP A 700 37.03 -7.48 -26.51
N ASN A 701 36.14 -6.58 -26.07
CA ASN A 701 35.25 -6.80 -24.92
C ASN A 701 34.28 -8.00 -25.10
N ALA A 702 34.17 -8.58 -26.29
CA ALA A 702 33.36 -9.75 -26.61
C ALA A 702 34.18 -10.94 -27.16
N ALA A 703 35.51 -10.84 -27.09
CA ALA A 703 36.44 -11.94 -27.30
C ALA A 703 36.60 -12.76 -26.00
N ASP A 704 37.34 -13.86 -26.11
CA ASP A 704 37.68 -14.85 -25.09
C ASP A 704 39.10 -15.27 -25.46
N CYS A 705 40.11 -14.66 -24.80
CA CYS A 705 41.49 -14.66 -25.28
C CYS A 705 42.35 -15.80 -24.73
N ASP A 706 42.18 -16.20 -23.47
CA ASP A 706 42.88 -17.35 -22.90
C ASP A 706 42.09 -18.68 -23.07
N GLY A 707 40.79 -18.60 -23.34
CA GLY A 707 39.94 -19.76 -23.58
C GLY A 707 39.25 -20.31 -22.32
N ASP A 708 38.93 -19.50 -21.33
CA ASP A 708 38.15 -19.88 -20.15
C ASP A 708 36.64 -20.00 -20.44
N GLY A 709 36.11 -19.18 -21.34
CA GLY A 709 34.69 -19.09 -21.70
C GLY A 709 33.91 -17.89 -21.12
N VAL A 710 34.53 -16.98 -20.37
CA VAL A 710 34.00 -15.63 -20.07
C VAL A 710 34.29 -14.73 -21.30
N THR A 711 34.07 -13.42 -21.21
CA THR A 711 34.55 -12.48 -22.23
C THR A 711 35.42 -11.40 -21.60
N ASN A 712 36.44 -10.92 -22.32
CA ASN A 712 37.42 -9.96 -21.79
C ASN A 712 36.77 -8.71 -21.15
N GLY A 713 35.59 -8.30 -21.64
CA GLY A 713 34.83 -7.17 -21.10
C GLY A 713 34.06 -7.48 -19.80
N ASP A 714 33.58 -8.70 -19.64
CA ASP A 714 32.96 -9.20 -18.40
C ASP A 714 34.02 -9.48 -17.32
N GLU A 715 35.21 -9.94 -17.72
CA GLU A 715 36.40 -10.07 -16.87
C GLU A 715 36.88 -8.71 -16.34
N VAL A 716 37.17 -7.74 -17.22
CA VAL A 716 37.57 -6.37 -16.81
C VAL A 716 36.49 -5.69 -15.95
N ALA A 717 35.21 -6.06 -16.11
CA ALA A 717 34.11 -5.58 -15.27
C ALA A 717 34.01 -6.28 -13.90
N SER A 718 34.44 -7.53 -13.77
CA SER A 718 34.44 -8.29 -12.52
C SER A 718 35.76 -8.16 -11.73
N GLY A 719 36.88 -7.95 -12.43
CA GLY A 719 38.20 -7.65 -11.88
C GLY A 719 39.27 -8.72 -12.13
N THR A 720 39.05 -9.63 -13.09
CA THR A 720 39.96 -10.73 -13.45
C THR A 720 40.87 -10.36 -14.64
N ASP A 721 41.79 -11.24 -15.07
CA ASP A 721 42.86 -10.92 -16.05
C ASP A 721 42.72 -11.76 -17.35
N PRO A 722 42.30 -11.18 -18.51
CA PRO A 722 41.99 -11.88 -19.78
C PRO A 722 43.15 -12.57 -20.53
N GLN A 723 44.15 -13.05 -19.79
CA GLN A 723 45.30 -13.83 -20.26
C GLN A 723 45.62 -15.03 -19.35
N ASP A 724 44.95 -15.19 -18.20
CA ASP A 724 45.16 -16.28 -17.25
C ASP A 724 43.83 -17.00 -16.99
N PHE A 725 43.60 -18.09 -17.75
CA PHE A 725 42.36 -18.89 -17.75
C PHE A 725 42.00 -19.56 -16.39
N CYS A 726 42.71 -19.24 -15.31
CA CYS A 726 42.42 -19.61 -13.93
C CYS A 726 42.03 -18.41 -13.03
N ASP A 727 42.01 -17.18 -13.56
CA ASP A 727 41.45 -15.97 -12.91
C ASP A 727 40.22 -15.54 -13.73
N TYR A 728 39.04 -16.08 -13.38
CA TYR A 728 37.79 -15.81 -14.10
C TYR A 728 36.57 -15.79 -13.16
N ASN A 729 35.38 -15.51 -13.71
CA ASN A 729 34.12 -15.55 -12.96
C ASN A 729 33.14 -16.60 -13.52
N ASP A 730 32.92 -17.67 -12.77
CA ASP A 730 32.06 -18.83 -13.11
C ASP A 730 30.67 -18.43 -13.65
N ILE A 731 30.02 -17.45 -13.02
CA ILE A 731 28.67 -16.97 -13.37
C ILE A 731 28.64 -16.28 -14.74
N LEU A 732 29.79 -15.79 -15.23
CA LEU A 732 29.93 -15.06 -16.50
C LEU A 732 30.40 -15.95 -17.67
N VAL A 733 30.65 -17.25 -17.43
CA VAL A 733 30.99 -18.22 -18.48
C VAL A 733 29.81 -18.36 -19.44
N THR A 734 29.93 -17.75 -20.62
CA THR A 734 28.87 -17.70 -21.65
C THR A 734 29.30 -18.29 -23.00
N LEU A 735 30.59 -18.51 -23.19
CA LEU A 735 31.21 -19.18 -24.32
C LEU A 735 31.68 -20.60 -23.94
N PRO A 736 32.00 -21.49 -24.89
CA PRO A 736 32.39 -22.87 -24.59
C PRO A 736 33.90 -22.96 -24.25
N PRO A 737 34.30 -23.34 -23.02
CA PRO A 737 35.69 -23.32 -22.59
C PRO A 737 36.64 -24.13 -23.47
N SER A 738 37.89 -23.70 -23.58
CA SER A 738 38.90 -24.26 -24.48
C SER A 738 39.40 -25.65 -24.06
N THR A 739 40.14 -26.31 -24.96
CA THR A 739 40.83 -27.57 -24.64
C THR A 739 42.12 -27.35 -23.82
N ALA A 740 42.54 -26.09 -23.58
CA ALA A 740 43.62 -25.78 -22.64
C ALA A 740 43.06 -25.79 -21.22
N TRP A 741 42.04 -24.96 -20.98
CA TRP A 741 41.26 -24.89 -19.73
C TRP A 741 40.75 -26.28 -19.28
N GLN A 742 40.16 -27.07 -20.18
CA GLN A 742 39.67 -28.44 -19.88
C GLN A 742 40.76 -29.43 -19.42
N LEU A 743 42.04 -29.07 -19.49
CA LEU A 743 43.19 -29.88 -19.06
C LEU A 743 44.05 -29.17 -17.99
N ALA A 744 43.57 -28.03 -17.48
CA ALA A 744 44.11 -27.35 -16.31
C ALA A 744 43.62 -27.99 -15.00
N ASP A 745 44.12 -27.45 -13.90
CA ASP A 745 43.93 -27.80 -12.48
C ASP A 745 44.20 -26.44 -11.81
N CYS A 746 43.15 -25.60 -11.72
CA CYS A 746 43.27 -24.15 -11.55
C CYS A 746 43.31 -23.71 -10.08
N ASP A 747 42.45 -24.31 -9.26
CA ASP A 747 42.43 -24.19 -7.80
C ASP A 747 43.58 -24.98 -7.14
N GLY A 748 44.02 -26.06 -7.77
CA GLY A 748 45.07 -26.94 -7.32
C GLY A 748 44.62 -28.11 -6.44
N ASP A 749 43.36 -28.55 -6.53
CA ASP A 749 42.83 -29.70 -5.76
C ASP A 749 43.37 -31.05 -6.26
N GLY A 750 43.78 -31.15 -7.53
CA GLY A 750 44.26 -32.38 -8.13
C GLY A 750 43.26 -33.14 -9.02
N VAL A 751 42.04 -32.65 -9.23
CA VAL A 751 41.15 -32.98 -10.36
C VAL A 751 41.57 -32.08 -11.56
N ILE A 752 40.72 -31.86 -12.55
CA ILE A 752 40.98 -31.00 -13.72
C ILE A 752 39.66 -30.37 -14.15
N ASN A 753 39.67 -29.12 -14.63
CA ASN A 753 38.44 -28.33 -14.86
C ASN A 753 37.42 -29.08 -15.76
N GLY A 754 37.93 -29.81 -16.77
CA GLY A 754 37.10 -30.60 -17.70
C GLY A 754 36.52 -31.91 -17.13
N GLN A 755 36.93 -32.32 -15.94
CA GLN A 755 36.38 -33.45 -15.16
C GLN A 755 35.43 -32.95 -14.06
N GLU A 756 35.74 -31.83 -13.42
CA GLU A 756 34.90 -31.17 -12.43
C GLU A 756 33.56 -30.72 -13.02
N VAL A 757 33.57 -30.13 -14.22
CA VAL A 757 32.37 -29.84 -15.03
C VAL A 757 31.55 -31.11 -15.37
N VAL A 758 32.13 -32.31 -15.28
CA VAL A 758 31.43 -33.60 -15.47
C VAL A 758 30.86 -34.14 -14.17
N ASP A 759 31.50 -33.88 -13.03
CA ASP A 759 31.05 -34.31 -11.70
C ASP A 759 30.02 -33.34 -11.09
N GLY A 760 30.16 -32.05 -11.41
CA GLY A 760 29.28 -30.95 -11.00
C GLY A 760 29.88 -30.00 -9.97
N THR A 761 31.21 -29.87 -9.93
CA THR A 761 31.98 -29.08 -8.95
C THR A 761 32.67 -27.87 -9.60
N ASP A 762 33.11 -26.87 -8.81
CA ASP A 762 33.66 -25.58 -9.27
C ASP A 762 35.20 -25.53 -9.40
N PRO A 763 35.77 -25.41 -10.62
CA PRO A 763 37.23 -25.42 -10.87
C PRO A 763 38.05 -24.23 -10.32
N LEU A 764 37.46 -23.39 -9.47
CA LEU A 764 38.11 -22.30 -8.75
C LEU A 764 38.03 -22.43 -7.21
N ASP A 765 37.27 -23.40 -6.68
CA ASP A 765 37.15 -23.63 -5.24
C ASP A 765 37.84 -24.96 -4.84
N PRO A 766 39.04 -24.94 -4.24
CA PRO A 766 39.81 -26.14 -3.87
C PRO A 766 39.13 -27.02 -2.81
N CYS A 767 37.94 -26.65 -2.36
CA CYS A 767 37.09 -27.41 -1.45
C CYS A 767 35.85 -28.03 -2.12
N ASP A 768 35.42 -27.55 -3.31
CA ASP A 768 34.36 -28.20 -4.10
C ASP A 768 34.97 -29.12 -5.16
N TYR A 769 35.19 -30.37 -4.79
CA TYR A 769 35.78 -31.38 -5.67
C TYR A 769 35.20 -32.77 -5.39
N THR A 770 35.76 -33.83 -5.99
CA THR A 770 35.36 -35.22 -5.68
C THR A 770 36.59 -36.08 -5.40
N ASN A 771 36.75 -36.52 -4.14
CA ASN A 771 37.81 -37.43 -3.65
C ASN A 771 38.08 -38.66 -4.56
N GLY A 772 37.08 -39.14 -5.29
CA GLY A 772 37.23 -40.28 -6.22
C GLY A 772 37.98 -39.97 -7.52
N ASN A 773 38.12 -38.70 -7.89
CA ASN A 773 38.56 -38.23 -9.20
C ASN A 773 39.85 -37.38 -9.19
N GLN A 774 40.42 -37.08 -8.01
CA GLN A 774 41.76 -36.52 -7.88
C GLN A 774 42.77 -37.44 -8.60
N THR A 775 43.31 -36.97 -9.72
CA THR A 775 44.09 -37.77 -10.68
C THR A 775 45.35 -37.09 -11.22
N VAL A 776 45.51 -35.78 -11.00
CA VAL A 776 46.80 -35.08 -11.09
C VAL A 776 47.44 -34.96 -9.70
N ALA A 777 47.86 -33.79 -9.22
CA ALA A 777 48.61 -33.70 -7.96
C ALA A 777 48.34 -32.38 -7.22
N THR A 778 47.77 -32.51 -6.01
CA THR A 778 47.43 -31.41 -5.10
C THR A 778 48.54 -30.37 -4.97
N THR A 779 48.14 -29.11 -4.84
CA THR A 779 49.05 -28.01 -4.58
C THR A 779 49.31 -27.83 -3.09
N ALA A 780 50.40 -27.13 -2.77
CA ALA A 780 50.70 -26.68 -1.41
C ALA A 780 49.78 -25.53 -0.92
N ALA A 781 48.74 -25.17 -1.69
CA ALA A 781 47.63 -24.34 -1.24
C ALA A 781 46.50 -25.24 -0.70
N TRP A 782 46.07 -26.24 -1.50
CA TRP A 782 45.14 -27.29 -1.08
C TRP A 782 45.64 -28.07 0.16
N ASP A 783 46.92 -28.47 0.19
CA ASP A 783 47.53 -29.15 1.36
C ASP A 783 47.42 -28.33 2.68
N ALA A 784 47.10 -27.03 2.59
CA ALA A 784 47.00 -26.08 3.70
C ALA A 784 45.62 -25.39 3.81
N ALA A 785 44.63 -25.87 3.05
CA ALA A 785 43.22 -25.55 3.24
C ALA A 785 42.64 -26.40 4.40
N ASP A 786 41.42 -26.05 4.78
CA ASP A 786 40.55 -26.66 5.81
C ASP A 786 39.15 -26.52 5.19
N CYS A 787 38.69 -27.57 4.51
CA CYS A 787 37.72 -27.45 3.42
C CYS A 787 36.27 -27.77 3.80
N ASP A 788 36.07 -28.70 4.72
CA ASP A 788 34.81 -28.87 5.44
C ASP A 788 34.68 -27.91 6.63
N GLY A 789 35.80 -27.37 7.11
CA GLY A 789 35.85 -26.29 8.08
C GLY A 789 35.88 -26.76 9.53
N ASP A 790 36.39 -27.96 9.81
CA ASP A 790 36.43 -28.55 11.15
C ASP A 790 37.65 -28.14 12.00
N GLY A 791 38.63 -27.44 11.41
CA GLY A 791 39.84 -26.99 12.10
C GLY A 791 41.09 -27.85 11.87
N VAL A 792 40.98 -29.01 11.21
CA VAL A 792 42.10 -29.78 10.65
C VAL A 792 42.36 -29.29 9.21
N THR A 793 43.60 -29.40 8.72
CA THR A 793 43.90 -29.07 7.32
C THR A 793 43.95 -30.32 6.45
N ASN A 794 43.47 -30.26 5.20
CA ASN A 794 43.41 -31.37 4.25
C ASN A 794 44.72 -32.21 4.18
N GLY A 795 45.88 -31.54 4.29
CA GLY A 795 47.20 -32.18 4.26
C GLY A 795 47.59 -32.99 5.51
N ASP A 796 47.03 -32.66 6.68
CA ASP A 796 47.19 -33.44 7.93
C ASP A 796 46.12 -34.54 8.01
N GLU A 797 44.90 -34.27 7.54
CA GLU A 797 43.86 -35.30 7.37
C GLU A 797 44.26 -36.46 6.47
N VAL A 798 44.86 -36.18 5.30
CA VAL A 798 45.42 -37.18 4.39
C VAL A 798 46.55 -38.00 5.06
N ILE A 799 47.13 -37.52 6.17
CA ILE A 799 48.11 -38.26 6.99
C ILE A 799 47.42 -39.17 8.02
N ASP A 800 46.33 -38.72 8.65
CA ASP A 800 45.60 -39.49 9.66
C ASP A 800 44.63 -40.52 9.05
N GLY A 801 44.06 -40.21 7.88
CA GLY A 801 43.15 -41.06 7.12
C GLY A 801 41.67 -40.70 7.27
N THR A 802 41.38 -39.43 7.51
CA THR A 802 40.04 -38.82 7.51
C THR A 802 39.60 -38.39 6.09
N ASP A 803 38.58 -37.54 5.96
CA ASP A 803 37.94 -37.21 4.67
C ASP A 803 37.66 -35.69 4.61
N PRO A 804 38.47 -34.88 3.87
CA PRO A 804 38.44 -33.40 3.83
C PRO A 804 37.20 -32.72 3.22
N GLN A 805 36.07 -33.41 3.23
CA GLN A 805 34.75 -32.96 2.77
C GLN A 805 33.63 -33.36 3.76
N ASP A 806 33.97 -33.93 4.91
CA ASP A 806 33.03 -34.45 5.91
C ASP A 806 33.41 -33.87 7.29
N PRO A 807 32.82 -32.73 7.70
CA PRO A 807 33.22 -31.98 8.91
C PRO A 807 33.01 -32.72 10.25
N CYS A 808 32.53 -33.97 10.19
CA CYS A 808 32.38 -34.89 11.31
C CYS A 808 33.40 -36.05 11.26
N SER A 809 34.40 -35.96 10.38
CA SER A 809 35.42 -36.96 10.11
C SER A 809 36.79 -36.41 10.52
N TYR A 810 37.05 -36.22 11.82
CA TYR A 810 38.30 -35.60 12.28
C TYR A 810 38.96 -36.28 13.47
N THR A 811 40.04 -35.67 13.95
CA THR A 811 40.71 -36.05 15.20
C THR A 811 41.11 -34.77 15.93
N ASP A 812 40.35 -34.44 16.97
CA ASP A 812 40.48 -33.29 17.89
C ASP A 812 41.91 -33.02 18.38
N GLY A 813 42.76 -34.05 18.49
CA GLY A 813 44.20 -33.88 18.74
C GLY A 813 44.98 -33.08 17.68
N ASN A 814 44.44 -32.94 16.47
CA ASN A 814 45.05 -32.34 15.28
C ASN A 814 44.26 -31.14 14.71
N GLN A 815 43.19 -30.67 15.36
CA GLN A 815 42.61 -29.35 15.07
C GLN A 815 43.66 -28.27 15.36
N THR A 816 44.25 -27.68 14.31
CA THR A 816 45.37 -26.72 14.43
C THR A 816 45.08 -25.35 13.82
N VAL A 817 44.02 -25.23 13.02
CA VAL A 817 43.38 -23.97 12.64
C VAL A 817 42.01 -23.85 13.38
N PRO A 818 41.40 -22.65 13.47
CA PRO A 818 40.13 -22.49 14.18
C PRO A 818 38.97 -23.02 13.34
N PRO A 819 38.08 -23.88 13.88
CA PRO A 819 36.90 -24.35 13.16
C PRO A 819 35.98 -23.23 12.68
N THR A 820 35.11 -23.55 11.73
CA THR A 820 34.21 -22.60 11.07
C THR A 820 32.86 -22.47 11.78
N PRO A 821 32.15 -21.34 11.60
CA PRO A 821 30.76 -21.19 12.03
C PRO A 821 29.74 -22.10 11.32
N ALA A 822 30.18 -22.90 10.34
CA ALA A 822 29.37 -23.96 9.76
C ALA A 822 29.50 -25.23 10.62
N TRP A 823 30.73 -25.64 10.93
CA TRP A 823 31.04 -26.70 11.90
C TRP A 823 30.45 -26.43 13.27
N ASP A 824 30.54 -25.18 13.79
CA ASP A 824 29.89 -24.75 15.05
C ASP A 824 28.37 -25.05 15.10
N SER A 825 27.72 -25.25 13.94
CA SER A 825 26.28 -25.44 13.79
C SER A 825 25.86 -26.84 13.30
N LEU A 826 26.82 -27.76 13.20
CA LEU A 826 26.57 -29.18 12.99
C LEU A 826 26.34 -29.91 14.33
N ASP A 827 25.89 -31.15 14.19
CA ASP A 827 25.57 -32.13 15.22
C ASP A 827 26.22 -33.42 14.70
N CYS A 828 27.46 -33.67 15.12
CA CYS A 828 28.36 -34.59 14.39
C CYS A 828 28.27 -36.05 14.83
N ASP A 829 27.98 -36.32 16.10
CA ASP A 829 27.68 -37.66 16.59
C ASP A 829 26.18 -38.00 16.55
N GLY A 830 25.32 -36.98 16.45
CA GLY A 830 23.88 -37.11 16.31
C GLY A 830 23.11 -37.02 17.62
N ASP A 831 23.62 -36.36 18.66
CA ASP A 831 22.99 -36.21 19.97
C ASP A 831 21.90 -35.12 20.05
N GLY A 832 21.92 -34.12 19.16
CA GLY A 832 20.98 -32.99 19.12
C GLY A 832 21.45 -31.67 19.76
N VAL A 833 22.63 -31.62 20.37
CA VAL A 833 23.38 -30.39 20.67
C VAL A 833 24.09 -29.95 19.37
N THR A 834 24.82 -28.83 19.38
CA THR A 834 25.70 -28.47 18.25
C THR A 834 27.14 -28.31 18.67
N ASN A 835 28.09 -28.67 17.80
CA ASN A 835 29.53 -28.71 18.10
C ASN A 835 30.03 -27.38 18.75
N GLY A 836 29.45 -26.24 18.39
CA GLY A 836 29.79 -24.92 18.96
C GLY A 836 29.17 -24.62 20.33
N ASP A 837 28.01 -25.19 20.65
CA ASP A 837 27.44 -25.18 22.01
C ASP A 837 28.25 -26.10 22.94
N GLU A 838 28.62 -27.29 22.47
CA GLU A 838 29.45 -28.28 23.17
C GLU A 838 30.86 -27.75 23.50
N VAL A 839 31.56 -27.16 22.52
CA VAL A 839 32.84 -26.48 22.74
C VAL A 839 32.70 -25.29 23.71
N THR A 840 31.48 -24.80 23.95
CA THR A 840 31.19 -23.71 24.88
C THR A 840 30.91 -24.16 26.32
N ASP A 841 30.20 -25.28 26.54
CA ASP A 841 29.90 -25.80 27.89
C ASP A 841 30.89 -26.90 28.36
N GLY A 842 31.44 -27.69 27.44
CA GLY A 842 32.70 -28.43 27.59
C GLY A 842 32.66 -29.92 27.27
N THR A 843 31.73 -30.37 26.42
CA THR A 843 31.53 -31.76 26.00
C THR A 843 32.37 -32.14 24.76
N ASP A 844 32.16 -33.32 24.17
CA ASP A 844 33.00 -33.92 23.13
C ASP A 844 32.17 -34.23 21.85
N PRO A 845 32.25 -33.40 20.78
CA PRO A 845 31.42 -33.51 19.55
C PRO A 845 31.67 -34.75 18.66
N GLN A 846 32.15 -35.85 19.24
CA GLN A 846 32.29 -37.18 18.65
C GLN A 846 31.79 -38.33 19.58
N ASP A 847 31.36 -38.06 20.82
CA ASP A 847 30.85 -39.09 21.77
C ASP A 847 29.41 -38.77 22.20
N PRO A 848 28.38 -39.40 21.57
CA PRO A 848 26.96 -38.99 21.67
C PRO A 848 26.29 -39.28 23.03
N CYS A 849 27.09 -39.54 24.07
CA CYS A 849 26.69 -39.70 25.45
C CYS A 849 27.48 -38.80 26.43
N ASP A 850 28.48 -38.02 25.97
CA ASP A 850 29.04 -36.90 26.73
C ASP A 850 28.33 -35.63 26.25
N LEU A 851 27.13 -35.36 26.78
CA LEU A 851 26.31 -34.20 26.41
C LEU A 851 25.73 -33.49 27.64
N ILE A 852 25.29 -32.24 27.45
CA ILE A 852 24.33 -31.61 28.35
C ILE A 852 22.96 -31.67 27.66
N TYR A 853 22.07 -32.58 28.09
CA TYR A 853 20.74 -32.76 27.48
C TYR A 853 19.93 -31.46 27.34
N THR A 854 20.02 -30.55 28.31
CA THR A 854 19.35 -29.23 28.24
C THR A 854 19.96 -28.24 27.22
N SER A 855 21.12 -28.55 26.64
CA SER A 855 21.76 -27.80 25.55
C SER A 855 21.26 -28.25 24.15
N GLN A 856 20.41 -29.29 24.03
CA GLN A 856 19.88 -29.72 22.73
C GLN A 856 19.12 -28.59 22.01
N THR A 857 19.60 -28.20 20.83
CA THR A 857 18.97 -27.17 19.98
C THR A 857 18.52 -27.68 18.61
N VAL A 858 18.97 -28.86 18.18
CA VAL A 858 18.58 -29.53 16.93
C VAL A 858 17.98 -30.92 17.22
N PRO A 859 17.26 -31.56 16.27
CA PRO A 859 16.56 -32.82 16.53
C PRO A 859 17.53 -34.03 16.55
N PRO A 860 17.64 -34.79 17.65
CA PRO A 860 18.58 -35.90 17.76
C PRO A 860 18.43 -36.99 16.69
N SER A 861 19.54 -37.69 16.43
CA SER A 861 19.61 -38.72 15.39
C SER A 861 18.84 -40.00 15.73
N ALA A 862 18.48 -40.75 14.69
CA ALA A 862 17.89 -42.09 14.85
C ALA A 862 18.90 -43.17 15.33
N ALA A 863 20.15 -42.80 15.61
CA ALA A 863 21.12 -43.65 16.29
C ALA A 863 21.10 -43.37 17.80
N TRP A 864 21.20 -42.09 18.19
CA TRP A 864 21.07 -41.62 19.58
C TRP A 864 19.71 -42.01 20.19
N LEU A 865 18.60 -41.80 19.46
CA LEU A 865 17.25 -42.22 19.88
C LEU A 865 17.06 -43.74 20.06
N ALA A 866 18.09 -44.56 19.78
CA ALA A 866 18.13 -46.00 19.99
C ALA A 866 19.38 -46.45 20.78
N ALA A 867 20.09 -45.50 21.38
CA ALA A 867 21.11 -45.71 22.40
C ALA A 867 20.46 -45.80 23.79
N ASP A 868 21.32 -45.94 24.79
CA ASP A 868 21.07 -46.06 26.22
C ASP A 868 22.39 -45.53 26.81
N CYS A 869 22.41 -44.24 27.17
CA CYS A 869 23.65 -43.48 27.38
C CYS A 869 24.17 -43.53 28.82
N ASP A 870 23.27 -43.47 29.80
CA ASP A 870 23.61 -43.58 31.21
C ASP A 870 23.60 -45.04 31.73
N GLY A 871 22.89 -45.94 31.04
CA GLY A 871 22.78 -47.34 31.37
C GLY A 871 21.59 -47.73 32.24
N ASP A 872 20.51 -46.94 32.30
CA ASP A 872 19.30 -47.20 33.09
C ASP A 872 18.42 -48.36 32.56
N GLY A 873 18.52 -48.67 31.26
CA GLY A 873 17.73 -49.70 30.57
C GLY A 873 16.51 -49.20 29.78
N VAL A 874 16.14 -47.92 29.82
CA VAL A 874 15.29 -47.27 28.82
C VAL A 874 16.19 -46.94 27.60
N THR A 875 15.69 -46.17 26.64
CA THR A 875 16.50 -45.67 25.51
C THR A 875 16.18 -44.21 25.29
N ASN A 876 17.15 -43.42 24.83
CA ASN A 876 17.05 -41.96 24.77
C ASN A 876 15.79 -41.46 24.03
N GLY A 877 15.27 -42.24 23.06
CA GLY A 877 14.03 -41.95 22.33
C GLY A 877 12.72 -42.36 23.02
N ASP A 878 12.74 -43.37 23.89
CA ASP A 878 11.62 -43.68 24.80
C ASP A 878 11.56 -42.64 25.94
N GLU A 879 12.70 -42.20 26.46
CA GLU A 879 12.82 -41.18 27.52
C GLU A 879 12.34 -39.79 27.08
N VAL A 880 12.84 -39.31 25.93
CA VAL A 880 12.33 -38.09 25.25
C VAL A 880 10.81 -38.19 24.97
N THR A 881 10.26 -39.41 24.86
CA THR A 881 8.82 -39.61 24.66
C THR A 881 8.02 -39.51 25.97
N ASP A 882 8.62 -39.81 27.11
CA ASP A 882 7.91 -40.02 28.38
C ASP A 882 8.19 -38.98 29.48
N GLY A 883 9.35 -38.30 29.44
CA GLY A 883 9.61 -37.05 30.17
C GLY A 883 10.93 -36.98 30.96
N THR A 884 11.81 -37.95 30.74
CA THR A 884 13.03 -38.28 31.51
C THR A 884 14.32 -37.72 30.88
N ASP A 885 15.48 -37.86 31.55
CA ASP A 885 16.78 -37.29 31.15
C ASP A 885 17.80 -38.38 30.77
N PRO A 886 18.11 -38.59 29.47
CA PRO A 886 19.03 -39.62 28.96
C PRO A 886 20.51 -39.53 29.38
N THR A 887 20.80 -38.73 30.40
CA THR A 887 22.12 -38.56 31.01
C THR A 887 22.12 -38.72 32.54
N ASP A 888 20.97 -38.84 33.19
CA ASP A 888 20.86 -39.07 34.64
C ASP A 888 20.21 -40.45 34.92
N PRO A 889 21.01 -41.48 35.26
CA PRO A 889 20.55 -42.87 35.41
C PRO A 889 19.60 -43.11 36.60
N CYS A 890 19.19 -42.03 37.28
CA CYS A 890 18.15 -42.02 38.31
C CYS A 890 16.83 -41.35 37.87
N ASP A 891 16.81 -40.52 36.82
CA ASP A 891 15.60 -39.88 36.26
C ASP A 891 15.06 -40.68 35.07
N TYR A 892 14.56 -41.89 35.34
CA TYR A 892 14.01 -42.81 34.34
C TYR A 892 12.54 -43.17 34.62
N MET A 893 11.90 -43.98 33.77
CA MET A 893 10.61 -44.61 34.09
C MET A 893 10.67 -46.13 33.98
N ALA A 894 10.51 -46.82 35.12
CA ALA A 894 10.56 -48.28 35.23
C ALA A 894 9.58 -49.04 34.30
N SER A 895 8.51 -48.38 33.81
CA SER A 895 7.56 -48.96 32.86
C SER A 895 8.04 -48.95 31.40
N SER A 896 9.08 -48.17 31.09
CA SER A 896 9.62 -47.92 29.76
C SER A 896 10.88 -48.75 29.44
N ILE A 897 11.53 -49.33 30.46
CA ILE A 897 12.76 -50.15 30.34
C ILE A 897 12.61 -51.19 29.21
N SER A 898 13.41 -51.02 28.16
CA SER A 898 13.31 -51.75 26.90
C SER A 898 14.61 -52.46 26.48
N VAL A 899 15.74 -52.08 27.08
CA VAL A 899 17.06 -52.74 27.00
C VAL A 899 17.54 -53.17 28.41
N PRO A 900 18.64 -53.94 28.54
CA PRO A 900 19.10 -54.42 29.85
C PRO A 900 20.04 -53.43 30.54
N GLN A 901 19.75 -53.11 31.80
CA GLN A 901 20.52 -52.16 32.62
C GLN A 901 22.03 -52.44 32.69
N SER A 902 22.79 -51.36 32.92
CA SER A 902 24.24 -51.39 33.03
C SER A 902 24.73 -51.80 34.42
N ALA A 903 25.97 -52.32 34.45
CA ALA A 903 26.69 -52.55 35.69
C ALA A 903 27.23 -51.25 36.35
N GLY A 904 26.84 -50.07 35.84
CA GLY A 904 26.99 -48.78 36.50
C GLY A 904 25.73 -48.46 37.32
N TRP A 905 24.56 -48.59 36.70
CA TRP A 905 23.24 -48.46 37.31
C TRP A 905 23.02 -49.46 38.47
N ASP A 906 23.45 -50.73 38.30
CA ASP A 906 23.42 -51.79 39.33
C ASP A 906 23.99 -51.37 40.71
N VAL A 907 24.83 -50.32 40.78
CA VAL A 907 25.55 -49.88 41.99
C VAL A 907 25.30 -48.41 42.36
N LEU A 908 24.25 -47.79 41.79
CA LEU A 908 23.68 -46.53 42.26
C LEU A 908 22.71 -46.75 43.42
N ASP A 909 22.27 -45.65 44.00
CA ASP A 909 21.43 -45.47 45.20
C ASP A 909 20.63 -44.19 44.84
N CYS A 910 19.52 -44.36 44.12
CA CYS A 910 18.95 -43.32 43.25
C CYS A 910 17.90 -42.43 43.93
N ASP A 911 17.05 -43.01 44.77
CA ASP A 911 16.17 -42.27 45.66
C ASP A 911 16.91 -41.72 46.91
N GLY A 912 18.05 -42.34 47.23
CA GLY A 912 18.91 -42.01 48.36
C GLY A 912 18.50 -42.69 49.66
N ASP A 913 17.83 -43.84 49.64
CA ASP A 913 17.48 -44.63 50.83
C ASP A 913 18.69 -45.35 51.46
N GLY A 914 19.71 -45.70 50.68
CA GLY A 914 20.90 -46.42 51.14
C GLY A 914 20.95 -47.94 50.85
N VAL A 915 19.98 -48.50 50.14
CA VAL A 915 20.11 -49.74 49.33
C VAL A 915 20.84 -49.35 48.03
N THR A 916 20.88 -50.26 47.04
CA THR A 916 21.32 -49.95 45.67
C THR A 916 20.36 -50.57 44.68
N ASN A 917 20.14 -49.91 43.54
CA ASN A 917 19.18 -50.32 42.51
C ASN A 917 19.24 -51.83 42.17
N GLY A 918 20.46 -52.41 42.13
CA GLY A 918 20.69 -53.82 41.80
C GLY A 918 20.41 -54.83 42.94
N ASP A 919 20.36 -54.39 44.20
CA ASP A 919 19.92 -55.20 45.35
C ASP A 919 18.39 -55.08 45.54
N GLU A 920 17.80 -53.90 45.35
CA GLU A 920 16.34 -53.65 45.37
C GLU A 920 15.57 -54.47 44.31
N VAL A 921 16.07 -54.47 43.07
CA VAL A 921 15.55 -55.32 41.99
C VAL A 921 15.68 -56.82 42.32
N ALA A 922 16.46 -57.20 43.34
CA ALA A 922 16.68 -58.58 43.75
C ALA A 922 15.84 -59.05 44.95
N ASP A 923 15.39 -58.17 45.86
CA ASP A 923 14.43 -58.49 46.93
C ASP A 923 12.99 -58.07 46.57
N GLY A 924 12.80 -56.90 45.97
CA GLY A 924 11.60 -56.52 45.21
C GLY A 924 11.05 -55.12 45.46
N THR A 925 11.86 -54.19 45.94
CA THR A 925 11.52 -52.77 46.16
C THR A 925 11.70 -51.93 44.88
N ASP A 926 11.45 -50.61 44.91
CA ASP A 926 11.42 -49.73 43.73
C ASP A 926 12.47 -48.58 43.84
N PRO A 927 13.57 -48.58 43.04
CA PRO A 927 14.71 -47.63 43.14
C PRO A 927 14.44 -46.13 42.85
N GLN A 928 13.19 -45.71 42.99
CA GLN A 928 12.70 -44.34 42.85
C GLN A 928 11.77 -43.91 43.99
N ASP A 929 11.34 -44.82 44.88
CA ASP A 929 10.47 -44.52 46.01
C ASP A 929 11.22 -44.71 47.34
N PRO A 930 11.77 -43.63 47.94
CA PRO A 930 12.60 -43.69 49.16
C PRO A 930 11.84 -44.17 50.43
N CYS A 931 10.59 -44.58 50.28
CA CYS A 931 9.74 -45.18 51.30
C CYS A 931 9.29 -46.62 50.99
N ASP A 932 9.73 -47.24 49.89
CA ASP A 932 9.60 -48.69 49.65
C ASP A 932 11.00 -49.32 49.71
N PHE A 933 11.44 -49.77 50.90
CA PHE A 933 12.80 -50.30 51.11
C PHE A 933 12.84 -51.47 52.14
N ASP A 934 13.84 -52.35 52.03
CA ASP A 934 14.16 -53.37 53.05
C ASP A 934 15.37 -52.91 53.88
N GLU A 935 15.15 -52.56 55.16
CA GLU A 935 16.21 -52.21 56.13
C GLU A 935 17.41 -53.19 56.12
N THR A 936 17.17 -54.46 55.81
CA THR A 936 18.21 -55.51 55.83
C THR A 936 19.07 -55.53 54.58
N SER A 937 18.66 -54.79 53.54
CA SER A 937 19.39 -54.56 52.29
C SER A 937 20.11 -53.19 52.24
N GLN A 938 19.85 -52.26 53.17
CA GLN A 938 20.60 -51.00 53.26
C GLN A 938 22.10 -51.26 53.53
N THR A 939 22.94 -51.11 52.50
CA THR A 939 24.40 -51.35 52.57
C THR A 939 25.27 -50.14 52.21
N VAL A 940 24.67 -49.08 51.68
CA VAL A 940 25.31 -47.79 51.40
C VAL A 940 25.18 -46.91 52.66
N THR A 941 24.88 -45.62 52.54
CA THR A 941 24.65 -44.72 53.67
C THR A 941 23.56 -43.76 53.19
N PRO A 942 22.37 -43.78 53.82
CA PRO A 942 21.23 -43.01 53.37
C PRO A 942 21.56 -41.53 53.15
N SER A 943 20.84 -40.93 52.21
CA SER A 943 20.98 -39.53 51.86
C SER A 943 20.48 -38.60 52.96
N THR A 944 21.00 -37.38 53.00
CA THR A 944 20.45 -36.33 53.89
C THR A 944 19.09 -35.79 53.45
N THR A 945 18.52 -36.35 52.37
CA THR A 945 17.14 -36.12 51.94
C THR A 945 16.23 -37.15 52.61
N TRP A 946 16.60 -38.43 52.53
CA TRP A 946 15.96 -39.53 53.26
C TRP A 946 15.99 -39.33 54.77
N ASP A 947 17.11 -38.85 55.35
CA ASP A 947 17.21 -38.41 56.76
C ASP A 947 16.11 -37.42 57.21
N LEU A 948 15.45 -36.74 56.26
CA LEU A 948 14.44 -35.69 56.46
C LEU A 948 13.07 -36.03 55.87
N LEU A 949 12.91 -37.23 55.28
CA LEU A 949 11.59 -37.82 55.02
C LEU A 949 11.00 -38.36 56.32
N ASP A 950 9.71 -38.66 56.26
CA ASP A 950 8.84 -39.23 57.30
C ASP A 950 7.93 -40.17 56.51
N CYS A 951 8.35 -41.45 56.40
CA CYS A 951 7.81 -42.38 55.40
C CYS A 951 6.50 -43.03 55.84
N ASP A 952 6.38 -43.39 57.12
CA ASP A 952 5.15 -43.98 57.64
C ASP A 952 4.12 -42.94 58.10
N GLY A 953 4.56 -41.71 58.43
CA GLY A 953 3.71 -40.57 58.75
C GLY A 953 3.51 -40.29 60.23
N ASP A 954 4.26 -40.90 61.15
CA ASP A 954 4.11 -40.62 62.59
C ASP A 954 4.59 -39.22 63.03
N GLY A 955 5.30 -38.50 62.15
CA GLY A 955 5.85 -37.17 62.42
C GLY A 955 7.35 -37.17 62.75
N THR A 956 7.95 -38.35 62.93
CA THR A 956 9.39 -38.52 63.20
C THR A 956 10.17 -38.68 61.89
N PRO A 957 11.19 -37.84 61.60
CA PRO A 957 11.95 -38.03 60.37
C PRO A 957 12.90 -39.23 60.42
N ASN A 958 12.97 -40.03 59.34
CA ASN A 958 13.67 -41.32 59.23
C ASN A 958 15.09 -41.32 59.83
N GLY A 959 15.86 -40.24 59.67
CA GLY A 959 17.23 -40.11 60.20
C GLY A 959 17.34 -39.97 61.73
N THR A 960 16.21 -39.88 62.42
CA THR A 960 16.05 -39.80 63.89
C THR A 960 15.09 -40.83 64.48
N ASP A 961 14.32 -41.47 63.61
CA ASP A 961 13.24 -42.42 63.86
C ASP A 961 13.71 -43.73 64.51
N PRO A 962 12.91 -44.35 65.42
CA PRO A 962 13.18 -45.68 65.95
C PRO A 962 12.98 -46.87 64.98
N ASP A 963 12.03 -46.81 64.03
CA ASP A 963 11.59 -47.87 63.12
C ASP A 963 10.78 -47.26 61.92
N PRO A 964 11.43 -46.72 60.86
CA PRO A 964 10.82 -45.78 59.87
C PRO A 964 9.76 -46.36 58.89
N ASN A 965 9.11 -47.45 59.27
CA ASN A 965 8.07 -48.17 58.54
C ASN A 965 6.91 -48.63 59.46
N ASP A 966 6.90 -48.28 60.75
CA ASP A 966 5.89 -48.68 61.74
C ASP A 966 5.31 -47.43 62.43
N PRO A 967 4.20 -46.85 61.91
CA PRO A 967 3.68 -45.51 62.27
C PRO A 967 3.08 -45.41 63.69
N CYS A 968 3.38 -46.38 64.55
CA CYS A 968 3.00 -46.45 65.95
C CYS A 968 4.23 -46.42 66.90
N VAL A 969 5.43 -46.04 66.42
CA VAL A 969 6.72 -46.21 67.14
C VAL A 969 7.51 -44.89 67.27
N ASP A 970 6.79 -43.83 67.67
CA ASP A 970 7.23 -42.42 67.61
C ASP A 970 8.32 -41.94 68.62
N ASP A 971 8.76 -40.69 68.43
CA ASP A 971 9.62 -39.91 69.35
C ASP A 971 8.99 -39.71 70.77
N GLY A 972 7.68 -39.80 70.87
CA GLY A 972 6.84 -39.59 72.06
C GLY A 972 6.15 -38.22 72.05
N THR A 973 5.85 -37.66 70.88
CA THR A 973 5.23 -36.33 70.70
C THR A 973 3.94 -36.48 69.88
N THR A 974 2.80 -36.10 70.49
CA THR A 974 1.48 -36.28 69.87
C THR A 974 0.88 -34.98 69.32
N GLY A 975 0.24 -35.09 68.16
CA GLY A 975 -0.40 -34.00 67.43
C GLY A 975 0.42 -33.37 66.30
N ASP A 976 1.55 -33.98 65.91
CA ASP A 976 2.37 -33.65 64.74
C ASP A 976 2.47 -34.77 63.68
N GLU A 977 1.67 -35.84 63.82
CA GLU A 977 1.52 -36.94 62.87
C GLU A 977 0.91 -36.45 61.54
N ASP A 978 1.39 -36.94 60.38
CA ASP A 978 0.75 -36.64 59.10
C ASP A 978 -0.49 -37.51 58.88
N THR A 979 -1.61 -37.03 59.44
CA THR A 979 -2.98 -37.54 59.19
C THR A 979 -3.38 -37.68 57.71
N SER A 980 -2.56 -37.23 56.74
CA SER A 980 -2.74 -37.46 55.31
C SER A 980 -1.88 -38.59 54.71
N ASN A 981 -0.87 -39.09 55.42
CA ASN A 981 -0.10 -40.28 55.03
C ASN A 981 -1.01 -41.53 55.06
N THR A 982 -0.93 -42.34 54.02
CA THR A 982 -1.72 -43.57 53.88
C THR A 982 -1.21 -44.74 54.72
N VAL A 983 0.06 -44.74 55.14
CA VAL A 983 0.63 -45.76 56.02
C VAL A 983 0.07 -45.56 57.44
N TRP A 984 0.29 -44.40 58.04
CA TRP A 984 -0.35 -43.99 59.30
C TRP A 984 -1.87 -44.16 59.31
N GLN A 985 -2.59 -43.74 58.26
CA GLN A 985 -4.06 -43.92 58.16
C GLN A 985 -4.54 -45.38 58.20
N MET A 986 -3.70 -46.35 57.84
CA MET A 986 -4.06 -47.78 57.78
C MET A 986 -3.52 -48.59 58.96
N ALA A 987 -2.86 -47.94 59.92
CA ALA A 987 -2.53 -48.52 61.22
C ALA A 987 -3.72 -48.45 62.19
N ASP A 988 -3.64 -49.25 63.24
CA ASP A 988 -4.51 -49.28 64.42
C ASP A 988 -3.52 -49.25 65.61
N CYS A 989 -3.22 -48.06 66.14
CA CYS A 989 -2.08 -47.88 67.05
C CYS A 989 -2.38 -48.20 68.53
N ASP A 990 -3.64 -48.24 68.95
CA ASP A 990 -4.03 -48.65 70.30
C ASP A 990 -4.73 -50.02 70.40
N GLY A 991 -5.05 -50.63 69.27
CA GLY A 991 -5.61 -51.97 69.16
C GLY A 991 -7.12 -52.04 69.44
N ASP A 992 -7.88 -50.95 69.37
CA ASP A 992 -9.35 -50.93 69.58
C ASP A 992 -10.16 -51.55 68.42
N GLY A 993 -9.56 -51.67 67.24
CA GLY A 993 -10.16 -52.25 66.03
C GLY A 993 -10.69 -51.25 65.00
N GLU A 994 -10.54 -49.94 65.23
CA GLU A 994 -10.68 -48.87 64.24
C GLU A 994 -9.29 -48.44 63.72
N ASP A 995 -9.19 -48.00 62.46
CA ASP A 995 -7.91 -47.51 61.91
C ASP A 995 -7.74 -45.99 62.12
N ASN A 996 -6.50 -45.51 62.32
CA ASN A 996 -6.19 -44.11 62.66
C ASN A 996 -6.88 -43.10 61.70
N GLY A 997 -7.09 -43.49 60.43
CA GLY A 997 -7.81 -42.73 59.42
C GLY A 997 -9.34 -42.72 59.59
N THR A 998 -9.95 -43.83 59.99
CA THR A 998 -11.37 -43.94 60.40
C THR A 998 -11.62 -43.08 61.64
N GLU A 999 -10.72 -43.13 62.60
CA GLU A 999 -10.77 -42.37 63.85
C GLU A 999 -10.66 -40.86 63.64
N THR A 1000 -9.65 -40.42 62.89
CA THR A 1000 -9.51 -39.04 62.42
C THR A 1000 -10.77 -38.56 61.68
N THR A 1001 -11.52 -39.47 61.05
CA THR A 1001 -12.77 -39.19 60.32
C THR A 1001 -14.01 -39.14 61.23
N ASN A 1002 -14.09 -39.98 62.26
CA ASN A 1002 -15.26 -40.10 63.15
C ASN A 1002 -15.16 -39.14 64.38
N GLY A 1003 -13.95 -38.76 64.78
CA GLY A 1003 -13.64 -37.88 65.92
C GLY A 1003 -13.13 -38.58 67.19
N THR A 1004 -12.59 -39.80 67.10
CA THR A 1004 -11.90 -40.54 68.19
C THR A 1004 -10.41 -40.18 68.24
N ASP A 1005 -9.57 -40.94 68.96
CA ASP A 1005 -8.22 -40.54 69.38
C ASP A 1005 -7.27 -41.75 69.27
N PRO A 1006 -6.45 -41.89 68.20
CA PRO A 1006 -5.72 -43.13 67.84
C PRO A 1006 -4.67 -43.68 68.81
N TYR A 1007 -4.63 -43.16 70.03
CA TYR A 1007 -3.74 -43.55 71.10
C TYR A 1007 -4.48 -43.67 72.46
N ASP A 1008 -5.82 -43.65 72.49
CA ASP A 1008 -6.67 -43.94 73.67
C ASP A 1008 -7.70 -45.04 73.33
N PRO A 1009 -7.43 -46.32 73.69
CA PRO A 1009 -8.27 -47.45 73.29
C PRO A 1009 -9.64 -47.53 74.00
N CYS A 1010 -9.97 -46.52 74.80
CA CYS A 1010 -11.32 -46.30 75.33
C CYS A 1010 -12.13 -45.30 74.48
N SER A 1011 -11.52 -44.74 73.43
CA SER A 1011 -12.09 -43.73 72.54
C SER A 1011 -12.95 -44.31 71.42
N VAL A 1012 -13.29 -45.61 71.41
CA VAL A 1012 -14.12 -46.29 70.38
C VAL A 1012 -15.34 -45.50 69.83
N SER A 1013 -15.57 -45.56 68.52
CA SER A 1013 -16.82 -45.06 67.92
C SER A 1013 -17.97 -46.08 68.07
N ILE A 1014 -17.63 -47.37 68.21
CA ILE A 1014 -18.56 -48.45 68.57
C ILE A 1014 -17.94 -49.38 69.63
N ALA A 1015 -18.42 -49.27 70.88
CA ALA A 1015 -18.11 -50.20 71.98
C ALA A 1015 -18.27 -51.68 71.57
N THR A 1016 -17.12 -52.33 71.32
CA THR A 1016 -16.99 -53.76 71.00
C THR A 1016 -15.64 -54.29 71.50
N ILE A 1017 -15.39 -55.59 71.32
CA ILE A 1017 -14.11 -56.23 71.65
C ILE A 1017 -13.34 -56.48 70.34
N PRO A 1018 -12.13 -55.92 70.16
CA PRO A 1018 -11.29 -56.08 68.95
C PRO A 1018 -10.84 -57.52 68.68
N ASP A 1019 -10.29 -57.77 67.49
CA ASP A 1019 -9.77 -59.10 67.12
C ASP A 1019 -8.42 -59.39 67.82
N PRO A 1020 -8.29 -60.45 68.64
CA PRO A 1020 -7.04 -60.78 69.33
C PRO A 1020 -5.89 -61.29 68.44
N SER A 1021 -5.96 -61.06 67.13
CA SER A 1021 -4.88 -61.25 66.16
C SER A 1021 -4.32 -59.95 65.58
N ASP A 1022 -4.86 -58.80 65.98
CA ASP A 1022 -4.26 -57.49 65.76
C ASP A 1022 -2.90 -57.35 66.49
N PRO A 1023 -1.88 -56.63 65.93
CA PRO A 1023 -0.57 -56.45 66.56
C PRO A 1023 -0.63 -55.69 67.89
N ASN A 1024 -1.48 -54.65 67.97
CA ASN A 1024 -1.55 -53.68 69.05
C ASN A 1024 -2.64 -53.99 70.08
N TYR A 1025 -3.52 -54.97 69.85
CA TYR A 1025 -4.52 -55.53 70.79
C TYR A 1025 -4.09 -55.60 72.28
N THR A 1026 -2.81 -55.78 72.58
CA THR A 1026 -2.30 -55.77 73.97
C THR A 1026 -2.29 -54.40 74.67
N VAL A 1027 -2.48 -53.31 73.94
CA VAL A 1027 -2.70 -51.95 74.43
C VAL A 1027 -4.17 -51.82 74.88
N TRP A 1028 -5.14 -52.01 73.97
CA TRP A 1028 -6.57 -52.09 74.32
C TRP A 1028 -6.88 -53.06 75.46
N ALA A 1029 -6.33 -54.27 75.43
CA ALA A 1029 -6.59 -55.29 76.45
C ALA A 1029 -6.00 -54.97 77.85
N ALA A 1030 -5.29 -53.84 78.01
CA ALA A 1030 -4.72 -53.36 79.26
C ALA A 1030 -5.42 -52.08 79.82
N ALA A 1031 -6.46 -51.59 79.15
CA ALA A 1031 -7.29 -50.47 79.60
C ALA A 1031 -8.42 -50.89 80.57
N ASP A 1032 -9.17 -49.90 81.07
CA ASP A 1032 -10.21 -49.96 82.12
C ASP A 1032 -11.23 -48.85 81.76
N CYS A 1033 -12.06 -49.11 80.74
CA CYS A 1033 -12.74 -48.03 80.00
C CYS A 1033 -14.03 -47.50 80.63
N ASP A 1034 -14.71 -48.30 81.46
CA ASP A 1034 -15.88 -47.86 82.23
C ASP A 1034 -15.53 -47.34 83.63
N GLY A 1035 -14.32 -47.65 84.12
CA GLY A 1035 -13.82 -47.25 85.43
C GLY A 1035 -14.27 -48.12 86.61
N ASP A 1036 -14.81 -49.33 86.39
CA ASP A 1036 -15.15 -50.30 87.44
C ASP A 1036 -13.91 -50.89 88.14
N GLY A 1037 -12.76 -50.93 87.45
CA GLY A 1037 -11.48 -51.37 87.98
C GLY A 1037 -11.14 -52.86 87.83
N GLU A 1038 -11.89 -53.63 87.04
CA GLU A 1038 -11.35 -54.73 86.22
C GLU A 1038 -10.60 -54.15 84.99
N ASP A 1039 -10.10 -54.98 84.08
CA ASP A 1039 -9.43 -54.52 82.85
C ASP A 1039 -10.06 -55.16 81.61
N ASN A 1040 -10.11 -54.44 80.48
CA ASN A 1040 -10.80 -54.83 79.24
C ASN A 1040 -10.50 -56.29 78.83
N GLY A 1041 -9.25 -56.73 79.00
CA GLY A 1041 -8.81 -58.11 78.73
C GLY A 1041 -9.29 -59.15 79.75
N THR A 1042 -9.39 -58.80 81.03
CA THR A 1042 -10.04 -59.61 82.07
C THR A 1042 -11.54 -59.74 81.83
N GLU A 1043 -12.20 -58.65 81.43
CA GLU A 1043 -13.64 -58.57 81.15
C GLU A 1043 -14.05 -59.38 79.92
N ALA A 1044 -13.39 -59.14 78.78
CA ALA A 1044 -13.52 -59.96 77.58
C ALA A 1044 -13.25 -61.47 77.85
N THR A 1045 -12.52 -61.79 78.93
CA THR A 1045 -12.28 -63.16 79.41
C THR A 1045 -13.33 -63.68 80.40
N ASN A 1046 -13.91 -62.81 81.24
CA ASN A 1046 -14.83 -63.17 82.33
C ASN A 1046 -16.31 -63.20 81.85
N GLY A 1047 -16.68 -62.35 80.88
CA GLY A 1047 -18.02 -62.18 80.31
C GLY A 1047 -18.81 -60.93 80.71
N THR A 1048 -18.19 -59.90 81.31
CA THR A 1048 -18.74 -58.54 81.51
C THR A 1048 -18.56 -57.70 80.22
N ASP A 1049 -19.08 -56.46 80.21
CA ASP A 1049 -19.04 -55.54 79.07
C ASP A 1049 -18.13 -54.34 79.41
N PRO A 1050 -16.94 -54.18 78.79
CA PRO A 1050 -15.92 -53.17 79.17
C PRO A 1050 -16.32 -51.68 79.05
N PHE A 1051 -17.59 -51.41 78.76
CA PHE A 1051 -18.17 -50.09 78.58
C PHE A 1051 -19.49 -49.90 79.39
N ASP A 1052 -19.88 -50.85 80.26
CA ASP A 1052 -21.04 -50.74 81.17
C ASP A 1052 -20.62 -50.91 82.65
N PRO A 1053 -20.39 -49.80 83.39
CA PRO A 1053 -19.86 -49.82 84.77
C PRO A 1053 -20.80 -50.41 85.83
N CYS A 1054 -21.92 -50.99 85.41
CA CYS A 1054 -22.87 -51.70 86.26
C CYS A 1054 -22.88 -53.23 86.03
N ASP A 1055 -22.34 -53.78 84.94
CA ASP A 1055 -22.32 -55.24 84.68
C ASP A 1055 -21.10 -55.95 85.32
N VAL A 1056 -20.75 -55.56 86.54
CA VAL A 1056 -19.49 -55.91 87.23
C VAL A 1056 -19.50 -57.32 87.84
N THR A 1057 -18.37 -58.05 87.89
CA THR A 1057 -18.38 -59.42 88.44
C THR A 1057 -18.59 -59.47 89.96
N VAL A 1058 -18.19 -58.41 90.67
CA VAL A 1058 -18.39 -58.22 92.11
C VAL A 1058 -18.63 -56.74 92.41
N ALA A 1059 -19.87 -56.37 92.70
CA ALA A 1059 -20.25 -55.02 93.14
C ALA A 1059 -19.33 -54.50 94.25
N THR A 1060 -18.47 -53.55 93.89
CA THR A 1060 -17.57 -52.81 94.79
C THR A 1060 -17.38 -51.39 94.27
N ILE A 1061 -16.93 -50.48 95.14
CA ILE A 1061 -16.65 -49.08 94.75
C ILE A 1061 -15.20 -49.01 94.22
N PRO A 1062 -14.97 -48.60 92.95
CA PRO A 1062 -13.64 -48.49 92.36
C PRO A 1062 -12.76 -47.41 93.02
N SER A 1063 -11.50 -47.37 92.63
CA SER A 1063 -10.55 -46.38 93.14
C SER A 1063 -10.80 -45.01 92.48
N PRO A 1064 -11.00 -43.90 93.23
CA PRO A 1064 -11.14 -42.54 92.70
C PRO A 1064 -9.84 -41.91 92.12
N ALA A 1065 -9.02 -42.75 91.49
CA ALA A 1065 -7.74 -42.44 90.87
C ALA A 1065 -7.46 -43.29 89.61
N GLY A 1066 -8.40 -44.15 89.18
CA GLY A 1066 -8.41 -44.70 87.82
C GLY A 1066 -8.73 -43.60 86.79
N ALA A 1067 -8.35 -43.82 85.53
CA ALA A 1067 -8.49 -42.81 84.48
C ALA A 1067 -9.96 -42.51 84.17
N TYR A 1068 -10.79 -43.55 84.08
CA TYR A 1068 -12.19 -43.47 83.66
C TYR A 1068 -13.20 -43.55 84.84
N TYR A 1069 -12.75 -43.45 86.10
CA TYR A 1069 -13.61 -43.48 87.30
C TYR A 1069 -14.81 -42.50 87.25
N SER A 1070 -14.72 -41.42 86.47
CA SER A 1070 -15.85 -40.49 86.24
C SER A 1070 -17.00 -41.06 85.41
N VAL A 1071 -16.79 -42.16 84.68
CA VAL A 1071 -17.81 -42.93 83.95
C VAL A 1071 -18.60 -43.74 84.97
N TRP A 1072 -17.95 -44.64 85.72
CA TRP A 1072 -18.56 -45.37 86.85
C TRP A 1072 -19.27 -44.46 87.85
N ALA A 1073 -18.67 -43.33 88.24
CA ALA A 1073 -19.25 -42.41 89.21
C ALA A 1073 -20.47 -41.60 88.68
N ALA A 1074 -20.75 -41.64 87.37
CA ALA A 1074 -21.89 -40.98 86.74
C ALA A 1074 -23.06 -41.93 86.41
N ALA A 1075 -22.86 -43.24 86.59
CA ALA A 1075 -23.91 -44.25 86.45
C ALA A 1075 -24.85 -44.29 87.68
N ASP A 1076 -25.94 -45.05 87.54
CA ASP A 1076 -27.03 -45.28 88.49
C ASP A 1076 -27.32 -46.80 88.40
N CYS A 1077 -26.63 -47.60 89.24
CA CYS A 1077 -26.53 -49.04 89.00
C CYS A 1077 -27.65 -49.89 89.61
N ASP A 1078 -28.40 -49.39 90.61
CA ASP A 1078 -29.61 -50.06 91.08
C ASP A 1078 -30.93 -49.45 90.54
N GLY A 1079 -30.86 -48.25 89.98
CA GLY A 1079 -31.97 -47.59 89.35
C GLY A 1079 -32.87 -46.80 90.30
N ASP A 1080 -32.36 -46.34 91.45
CA ASP A 1080 -33.09 -45.45 92.37
C ASP A 1080 -33.19 -43.99 91.89
N GLY A 1081 -32.44 -43.58 90.86
CA GLY A 1081 -32.43 -42.20 90.36
C GLY A 1081 -31.43 -41.25 91.04
N VAL A 1082 -30.49 -41.75 91.85
CA VAL A 1082 -29.26 -41.08 92.31
C VAL A 1082 -28.08 -41.63 91.47
N THR A 1083 -26.92 -40.98 91.48
CA THR A 1083 -25.72 -41.53 90.82
C THR A 1083 -24.78 -42.15 91.83
N ASN A 1084 -24.08 -43.22 91.44
CA ASN A 1084 -23.06 -43.93 92.22
C ASN A 1084 -22.10 -42.96 92.93
N GLY A 1085 -21.70 -41.87 92.26
CA GLY A 1085 -20.83 -40.83 92.80
C GLY A 1085 -21.46 -39.92 93.86
N ASP A 1086 -22.73 -39.55 93.70
CA ASP A 1086 -23.49 -38.79 94.70
C ASP A 1086 -23.82 -39.65 95.94
N GLU A 1087 -24.09 -40.93 95.73
CA GLU A 1087 -24.32 -41.91 96.79
C GLU A 1087 -23.10 -42.18 97.66
N VAL A 1088 -21.92 -42.34 97.04
CA VAL A 1088 -20.63 -42.44 97.75
C VAL A 1088 -20.32 -41.16 98.55
N ILE A 1089 -20.95 -40.02 98.20
CA ILE A 1089 -20.85 -38.76 98.96
C ILE A 1089 -21.84 -38.71 100.13
N ASP A 1090 -23.09 -39.14 99.93
CA ASP A 1090 -24.17 -39.07 100.93
C ASP A 1090 -24.13 -40.25 101.94
N GLY A 1091 -23.57 -41.39 101.54
CA GLY A 1091 -23.32 -42.58 102.36
C GLY A 1091 -24.30 -43.74 102.17
N THR A 1092 -24.98 -43.79 101.02
CA THR A 1092 -25.86 -44.88 100.56
C THR A 1092 -25.05 -45.98 99.83
N ASP A 1093 -25.69 -47.05 99.36
CA ASP A 1093 -25.04 -48.21 98.74
C ASP A 1093 -25.53 -48.37 97.28
N PRO A 1094 -24.69 -48.07 96.24
CA PRO A 1094 -25.11 -47.99 94.82
C PRO A 1094 -25.62 -49.26 94.12
N PHE A 1095 -26.02 -50.25 94.91
CA PHE A 1095 -26.47 -51.57 94.49
C PHE A 1095 -27.65 -52.08 95.36
N ASP A 1096 -28.27 -51.23 96.21
CA ASP A 1096 -29.46 -51.55 97.03
C ASP A 1096 -30.55 -50.44 96.92
N PRO A 1097 -31.53 -50.59 96.01
CA PRO A 1097 -32.44 -49.51 95.57
C PRO A 1097 -33.48 -49.07 96.63
N CYS A 1098 -33.36 -49.53 97.88
CA CYS A 1098 -34.13 -49.06 99.01
C CYS A 1098 -33.29 -48.26 100.05
N ASP A 1099 -31.96 -48.22 99.99
CA ASP A 1099 -31.11 -47.45 100.92
C ASP A 1099 -30.67 -46.12 100.29
N TYR A 1100 -31.63 -45.28 99.88
CA TYR A 1100 -31.38 -44.04 99.13
C TYR A 1100 -31.64 -42.74 99.92
N ASN A 1101 -31.20 -41.59 99.39
CA ASN A 1101 -31.47 -40.26 99.95
C ASN A 1101 -32.54 -39.49 99.13
N PRO A 1102 -33.78 -39.33 99.62
CA PRO A 1102 -34.85 -38.61 98.91
C PRO A 1102 -34.57 -37.12 98.62
N ALA A 1103 -33.53 -36.53 99.21
CA ALA A 1103 -33.09 -35.16 98.88
C ALA A 1103 -32.17 -35.07 97.66
N SER A 1104 -31.57 -36.19 97.24
CA SER A 1104 -30.64 -36.31 96.11
C SER A 1104 -31.28 -37.05 94.92
N GLN A 1105 -32.27 -37.90 95.19
CA GLN A 1105 -33.04 -38.67 94.19
C GLN A 1105 -33.69 -37.79 93.10
N VAL A 1106 -33.52 -38.20 91.84
CA VAL A 1106 -34.16 -37.60 90.67
C VAL A 1106 -35.29 -38.50 90.17
N ILE A 1107 -36.52 -38.22 90.62
CA ILE A 1107 -37.75 -38.99 90.31
C ILE A 1107 -38.02 -39.25 88.80
N THR A 1108 -37.38 -38.51 87.87
CA THR A 1108 -37.50 -38.80 86.42
C THR A 1108 -36.52 -39.84 85.89
N ASN A 1109 -35.56 -40.27 86.71
CA ASN A 1109 -34.47 -41.17 86.36
C ASN A 1109 -34.67 -42.58 86.93
N VAL A 1110 -35.49 -42.71 87.98
CA VAL A 1110 -35.85 -43.99 88.62
C VAL A 1110 -36.26 -45.03 87.60
N THR A 1111 -35.86 -46.28 87.84
CA THR A 1111 -36.20 -47.39 86.96
C THR A 1111 -37.57 -47.98 87.28
N THR A 1112 -38.14 -48.65 86.28
CA THR A 1112 -39.35 -49.49 86.46
C THR A 1112 -39.14 -50.71 87.37
N ALA A 1113 -37.91 -50.95 87.84
CA ALA A 1113 -37.61 -51.92 88.89
C ALA A 1113 -37.83 -51.26 90.27
N TRP A 1114 -37.25 -50.09 90.50
CA TRP A 1114 -37.46 -49.27 91.70
C TRP A 1114 -38.94 -48.91 91.91
N GLU A 1115 -39.65 -48.48 90.85
CA GLU A 1115 -41.09 -48.16 90.91
C GLU A 1115 -41.96 -49.32 91.45
N ALA A 1116 -41.48 -50.57 91.32
CA ALA A 1116 -42.21 -51.79 91.68
C ALA A 1116 -41.79 -52.38 93.04
N LEU A 1117 -40.94 -51.69 93.80
CA LEU A 1117 -40.59 -52.03 95.17
C LEU A 1117 -41.63 -51.49 96.16
N ASP A 1118 -41.54 -51.98 97.39
CA ASP A 1118 -42.31 -51.63 98.59
C ASP A 1118 -41.24 -51.52 99.69
N CYS A 1119 -40.56 -50.37 99.75
CA CYS A 1119 -39.30 -50.24 100.49
C CYS A 1119 -39.50 -50.11 102.00
N ASP A 1120 -40.58 -49.49 102.46
CA ASP A 1120 -40.88 -49.35 103.90
C ASP A 1120 -41.79 -50.45 104.47
N GLY A 1121 -42.50 -51.17 103.59
CA GLY A 1121 -43.37 -52.28 103.96
C GLY A 1121 -44.79 -51.89 104.36
N ASP A 1122 -45.34 -50.76 103.90
CA ASP A 1122 -46.75 -50.37 104.09
C ASP A 1122 -47.73 -51.09 103.13
N GLY A 1123 -47.23 -51.76 102.09
CA GLY A 1123 -48.04 -52.48 101.10
C GLY A 1123 -48.59 -51.64 99.94
N VAL A 1124 -48.17 -50.39 99.76
CA VAL A 1124 -48.21 -49.67 98.48
C VAL A 1124 -46.93 -50.04 97.70
N THR A 1125 -46.61 -49.36 96.60
CA THR A 1125 -45.31 -49.49 95.92
C THR A 1125 -44.76 -48.10 95.65
N ASN A 1126 -43.43 -47.95 95.63
CA ASN A 1126 -42.76 -46.65 95.51
C ASN A 1126 -43.33 -45.80 94.35
N GLY A 1127 -43.65 -46.44 93.21
CA GLY A 1127 -44.24 -45.77 92.05
C GLY A 1127 -45.71 -45.34 92.23
N ASP A 1128 -46.54 -46.12 92.93
CA ASP A 1128 -47.93 -45.74 93.28
C ASP A 1128 -47.95 -44.59 94.30
N GLU A 1129 -47.01 -44.58 95.25
CA GLU A 1129 -46.86 -43.53 96.27
C GLU A 1129 -46.42 -42.19 95.66
N VAL A 1130 -45.40 -42.21 94.79
CA VAL A 1130 -44.95 -41.05 94.01
C VAL A 1130 -46.09 -40.49 93.13
N ILE A 1131 -47.04 -41.33 92.72
CA ILE A 1131 -48.22 -40.91 91.94
C ILE A 1131 -49.28 -40.21 92.80
N ASP A 1132 -49.50 -40.63 94.05
CA ASP A 1132 -50.57 -40.08 94.91
C ASP A 1132 -50.10 -39.06 95.97
N GLY A 1133 -48.80 -38.99 96.22
CA GLY A 1133 -48.12 -37.95 97.00
C GLY A 1133 -47.68 -38.39 98.40
N THR A 1134 -47.45 -39.68 98.58
CA THR A 1134 -46.97 -40.34 99.81
C THR A 1134 -45.44 -40.58 99.76
N ASP A 1135 -44.83 -41.14 100.82
CA ASP A 1135 -43.37 -41.09 101.07
C ASP A 1135 -42.76 -42.51 101.24
N PRO A 1136 -42.12 -43.10 100.20
CA PRO A 1136 -41.72 -44.53 100.16
C PRO A 1136 -40.61 -44.99 101.13
N GLN A 1137 -40.30 -44.19 102.15
CA GLN A 1137 -39.42 -44.53 103.28
C GLN A 1137 -40.13 -44.36 104.64
N ASN A 1138 -41.41 -44.05 104.67
CA ASN A 1138 -42.16 -43.59 105.85
C ASN A 1138 -43.51 -44.31 106.00
N PRO A 1139 -43.55 -45.47 106.71
CA PRO A 1139 -44.68 -46.41 106.69
C PRO A 1139 -45.94 -45.94 107.44
N CYS A 1140 -46.01 -44.65 107.78
CA CYS A 1140 -47.15 -43.97 108.37
C CYS A 1140 -47.72 -42.82 107.49
N ASP A 1141 -47.08 -42.46 106.38
CA ASP A 1141 -47.58 -41.44 105.43
C ASP A 1141 -48.03 -42.12 104.13
N TYR A 1142 -49.14 -42.86 104.22
CA TYR A 1142 -49.63 -43.72 103.15
C TYR A 1142 -51.12 -43.51 102.84
N MET A 1143 -51.54 -43.96 101.65
CA MET A 1143 -52.92 -43.90 101.18
C MET A 1143 -53.59 -45.27 101.26
N ALA A 1144 -54.47 -45.46 102.25
CA ALA A 1144 -55.23 -46.71 102.46
C ALA A 1144 -56.14 -47.15 101.28
N SER A 1145 -56.31 -46.31 100.25
CA SER A 1145 -56.97 -46.67 98.98
C SER A 1145 -56.06 -47.27 97.92
N SER A 1146 -54.74 -47.12 98.10
CA SER A 1146 -53.68 -47.43 97.15
C SER A 1146 -52.94 -48.72 97.52
N VAL A 1147 -52.95 -49.11 98.80
CA VAL A 1147 -52.43 -50.39 99.32
C VAL A 1147 -52.90 -51.56 98.44
N SER A 1148 -51.93 -52.24 97.83
CA SER A 1148 -52.15 -53.30 96.84
C SER A 1148 -51.41 -54.61 97.19
N GLY A 1149 -50.32 -54.51 97.94
CA GLY A 1149 -49.56 -55.59 98.56
C GLY A 1149 -50.03 -55.97 99.98
N PRO A 1150 -49.30 -56.88 100.65
CA PRO A 1150 -49.50 -57.23 102.04
C PRO A 1150 -48.53 -56.47 102.96
N GLN A 1151 -49.05 -55.77 103.97
CA GLN A 1151 -48.21 -55.00 104.90
C GLN A 1151 -47.18 -55.86 105.65
N SER A 1152 -46.05 -55.22 105.99
CA SER A 1152 -44.95 -55.83 106.71
C SER A 1152 -45.25 -56.00 108.20
N ALA A 1153 -44.53 -56.93 108.83
CA ALA A 1153 -44.58 -57.09 110.28
C ALA A 1153 -43.91 -55.94 111.06
N ALA A 1154 -43.24 -55.00 110.39
CA ALA A 1154 -42.78 -53.75 110.99
C ALA A 1154 -43.90 -52.70 110.99
N TRP A 1155 -44.68 -52.64 109.91
CA TRP A 1155 -45.88 -51.82 109.78
C TRP A 1155 -46.99 -52.25 110.76
N GLU A 1156 -47.23 -53.56 110.96
CA GLU A 1156 -48.24 -54.06 111.92
C GLU A 1156 -47.96 -53.64 113.38
N ASP A 1157 -46.69 -53.44 113.75
CA ASP A 1157 -46.21 -53.10 115.10
C ASP A 1157 -46.13 -51.56 115.37
N LEU A 1158 -46.43 -50.71 114.37
CA LEU A 1158 -46.45 -49.25 114.48
C LEU A 1158 -47.77 -48.69 115.06
N ASP A 1159 -47.74 -47.42 115.47
CA ASP A 1159 -48.82 -46.61 116.08
C ASP A 1159 -48.76 -45.25 115.36
N CYS A 1160 -49.43 -45.14 114.21
CA CYS A 1160 -49.21 -44.04 113.25
C CYS A 1160 -49.96 -42.74 113.59
N ASP A 1161 -51.16 -42.83 114.16
CA ASP A 1161 -51.93 -41.65 114.59
C ASP A 1161 -51.56 -41.16 116.01
N GLY A 1162 -50.97 -42.02 116.84
CA GLY A 1162 -50.54 -41.73 118.21
C GLY A 1162 -51.62 -41.92 119.29
N ASP A 1163 -52.72 -42.63 119.03
CA ASP A 1163 -53.76 -42.96 120.02
C ASP A 1163 -53.29 -44.01 121.06
N GLY A 1164 -52.37 -44.91 120.70
CA GLY A 1164 -51.88 -45.98 121.57
C GLY A 1164 -52.52 -47.37 121.40
N VAL A 1165 -53.21 -47.61 120.29
CA VAL A 1165 -53.34 -48.91 119.61
C VAL A 1165 -52.20 -49.03 118.57
N THR A 1166 -51.95 -50.23 118.03
CA THR A 1166 -51.04 -50.41 116.89
C THR A 1166 -51.83 -50.74 115.63
N ASN A 1167 -51.32 -50.32 114.46
CA ASN A 1167 -51.95 -50.47 113.14
C ASN A 1167 -52.54 -51.88 112.93
N GLY A 1168 -51.80 -52.94 113.30
CA GLY A 1168 -52.23 -54.32 113.18
C GLY A 1168 -53.39 -54.74 114.11
N ASP A 1169 -53.51 -54.14 115.30
CA ASP A 1169 -54.65 -54.37 116.21
C ASP A 1169 -55.90 -53.59 115.74
N GLU A 1170 -55.71 -52.41 115.12
CA GLU A 1170 -56.80 -51.60 114.55
C GLU A 1170 -57.42 -52.23 113.31
N VAL A 1171 -56.59 -52.65 112.35
CA VAL A 1171 -57.02 -53.43 111.18
C VAL A 1171 -57.71 -54.74 111.60
N ALA A 1172 -57.33 -55.31 112.75
CA ALA A 1172 -57.92 -56.54 113.27
C ALA A 1172 -59.31 -56.36 113.92
N ASP A 1173 -59.66 -55.19 114.45
CA ASP A 1173 -60.99 -54.92 115.03
C ASP A 1173 -61.90 -53.97 114.24
N GLY A 1174 -61.33 -53.24 113.28
CA GLY A 1174 -62.03 -52.51 112.22
C GLY A 1174 -62.02 -50.98 112.36
N THR A 1175 -60.95 -50.43 112.94
CA THR A 1175 -60.66 -48.99 113.05
C THR A 1175 -59.63 -48.56 111.97
N ASP A 1176 -59.37 -47.26 111.84
CA ASP A 1176 -58.61 -46.66 110.72
C ASP A 1176 -57.25 -46.13 111.25
N PRO A 1177 -56.09 -46.75 110.94
CA PRO A 1177 -54.78 -46.44 111.54
C PRO A 1177 -54.22 -45.01 111.33
N LEU A 1178 -55.01 -44.12 110.74
CA LEU A 1178 -54.67 -42.73 110.43
C LEU A 1178 -55.71 -41.71 110.98
N ASP A 1179 -56.72 -42.14 111.78
CA ASP A 1179 -57.73 -41.25 112.40
C ASP A 1179 -57.86 -41.45 113.92
N GLU A 1180 -57.15 -40.60 114.68
CA GLU A 1180 -57.11 -40.51 116.16
C GLU A 1180 -58.48 -40.38 116.87
N CYS A 1181 -59.58 -40.34 116.11
CA CYS A 1181 -60.95 -40.26 116.58
C CYS A 1181 -61.80 -41.53 116.38
N ASP A 1182 -61.43 -42.54 115.57
CA ASP A 1182 -62.27 -43.75 115.34
C ASP A 1182 -61.93 -44.95 116.25
N LEU A 1183 -60.92 -44.81 117.12
CA LEU A 1183 -60.33 -45.87 117.96
C LEU A 1183 -61.30 -46.73 118.81
N ASN A 1184 -60.93 -48.00 119.00
CA ASN A 1184 -61.59 -48.91 119.94
C ASN A 1184 -60.91 -48.88 121.32
N VAL A 1185 -61.52 -48.17 122.29
CA VAL A 1185 -61.00 -48.01 123.67
C VAL A 1185 -60.93 -49.31 124.51
N ALA A 1186 -61.23 -50.47 123.93
CA ALA A 1186 -60.96 -51.79 124.52
C ALA A 1186 -59.60 -52.38 124.10
N SER A 1187 -59.01 -51.86 123.02
CA SER A 1187 -57.79 -52.36 122.37
C SER A 1187 -56.57 -51.51 122.70
N GLN A 1188 -56.74 -50.20 122.98
CA GLN A 1188 -55.70 -49.26 123.44
C GLN A 1188 -54.85 -49.87 124.59
N THR A 1189 -53.58 -50.17 124.31
CA THR A 1189 -52.67 -50.87 125.26
C THR A 1189 -51.70 -49.93 125.97
N VAL A 1190 -51.38 -48.79 125.35
CA VAL A 1190 -50.55 -47.71 125.91
C VAL A 1190 -51.37 -46.41 126.03
N PRO A 1191 -50.91 -45.42 126.82
CA PRO A 1191 -51.62 -44.14 126.94
C PRO A 1191 -51.40 -43.29 125.67
N PRO A 1192 -52.44 -42.59 125.15
CA PRO A 1192 -52.33 -41.74 123.97
C PRO A 1192 -51.26 -40.65 124.13
N SER A 1193 -50.77 -40.18 122.99
CA SER A 1193 -49.73 -39.15 122.93
C SER A 1193 -50.15 -37.86 123.66
N ALA A 1194 -49.17 -37.03 124.05
CA ALA A 1194 -49.44 -35.81 124.83
C ALA A 1194 -50.09 -34.65 124.02
N ALA A 1195 -50.57 -34.93 122.81
CA ALA A 1195 -51.35 -34.01 121.97
C ALA A 1195 -52.87 -34.08 122.24
N TRP A 1196 -53.35 -35.19 122.82
CA TRP A 1196 -54.75 -35.54 123.14
C TRP A 1196 -55.32 -34.81 124.38
#